data_AF-A0A7V6YT64-F1
#
_entry.id   AF-A0A7V6YT64-F1
#
_cell.length_a   1.000
_cell.length_b   1.000
_cell.length_c   1.000
_cell.angle_alpha   90.00
_cell.angle_beta   90.00
_cell.angle_gamma   90.00
#
_symmetry.space_group_name_H-M   'P 1'
#
loop_
_entity.id
_entity.type
_entity.pdbx_description
1 polymer ?
#
loop_
_entity_poly.entity_id
_entity_poly.type
_entity_poly.pdbx_seq_one_letter_code
_entity_poly.pdbx_strand_id
1 'polypeptide(L)'
;MEKQQSIEFIEEQKKFIKGKIIVMIFHNEQTLYSVARIRIMETNEQYDEKEVVVAGYFPYIHEDESYTFFGSFHQHPRYGMQYQINQFRKELPQSKDGIIQYLSSDLFTGIGKKTAKKIVDTLGERAISKILENPSILTTIPKFPEEKAKILYDTLMHHQGLERIMIALANYGFGPQLSMKIYQTYKENTLEIIEDNPYKLIEDVEGIGFARADELGQMLGISGSHPDRIRAGCIYILNQQSLQEGHVYSLLEPYIIQIYKLINEKAKETKVSEIDISREIIALGEEGKLIIEENRVYLPSLYFSEKGIVTSLKRIAEQKEYTEQFPESEFLKALGGLEERLNVQYAPSQKTAIQSAISSPLMILTGGPGTGKTTVIKGIVEIYAELHGCSLNHKDYDKDDCFPIILCAPTGRAAKRMTESTGLPAVTIHRLLGWNGNEGFNHDEDDPIEGKLVVIDEFSMVDVWLANQLFKALPPAIQVIIVGDEDQLPSVGPGQVLKDILKSGKINTVRLTDIYRQSEGSSIIDLAHSIKDGVIPDDITKPRVDRAFFQCKQNQVLEVVRQVSANALKKGYTAKDVQVLAPMYRGSAGIDALNPMLQNLFNPKSDQKRELIFGEIAYRVGDKVLQLVNQPDDNVFNGDIGEIVSIIYAKENLEKQDQIFINYEGTQVMYTRQDLNNITHAYCCSIHKSQGSEFPIVILPIVKGYYRMLRRNLIYTAVTRSKDYLILCGEEEALKSGVSRQDEGLRQTTLTSKLIERFGEKDVDEVNEENMETLSPYDFM
;
A
#
# COMPACT_ATOMS: atom_id res chain seq x y z
N MET A 1 47.36 6.16 10.22
CA MET A 1 47.64 7.30 11.13
C MET A 1 47.04 8.60 10.60
N GLU A 2 47.30 9.04 9.36
CA GLU A 2 46.68 10.27 8.80
C GLU A 2 45.14 10.20 8.64
N LYS A 3 44.57 9.04 8.25
CA LYS A 3 43.10 8.83 8.21
C LYS A 3 42.43 8.83 9.60
N GLN A 4 43.17 8.51 10.65
CA GLN A 4 42.67 8.42 12.03
C GLN A 4 42.68 9.82 12.68
N GLN A 5 43.72 10.61 12.40
CA GLN A 5 43.78 12.02 12.75
C GLN A 5 42.71 12.87 12.04
N SER A 6 42.33 12.53 10.81
CA SER A 6 41.25 13.25 10.10
C SER A 6 39.84 12.93 10.63
N ILE A 7 39.63 11.77 11.26
CA ILE A 7 38.33 11.40 11.86
C ILE A 7 38.19 12.06 13.24
N GLU A 8 39.25 12.05 14.05
CA GLU A 8 39.27 12.76 15.35
C GLU A 8 39.09 14.28 15.18
N PHE A 9 39.66 14.90 14.13
CA PHE A 9 39.49 16.33 13.85
C PHE A 9 38.07 16.76 13.43
N ILE A 10 37.26 15.83 12.90
CA ILE A 10 35.87 16.10 12.50
C ILE A 10 34.90 15.92 13.69
N GLU A 11 35.24 15.05 14.65
CA GLU A 11 34.43 14.84 15.86
C GLU A 11 34.46 16.06 16.81
N GLU A 12 35.56 16.81 16.87
CA GLU A 12 35.70 17.98 17.76
C GLU A 12 34.76 19.16 17.45
N GLN A 13 34.09 19.19 16.28
CA GLN A 13 33.17 20.28 15.91
C GLN A 13 31.67 19.94 16.04
N LYS A 14 31.31 18.67 16.31
CA LYS A 14 29.89 18.29 16.43
C LYS A 14 29.35 18.63 17.82
N LYS A 15 28.20 19.28 17.87
CA LYS A 15 27.43 19.49 19.10
C LYS A 15 26.99 18.15 19.67
N PHE A 16 27.20 17.93 20.97
CA PHE A 16 26.86 16.68 21.64
C PHE A 16 26.35 16.89 23.06
N ILE A 17 25.55 15.92 23.53
CA ILE A 17 25.18 15.73 24.94
C ILE A 17 25.54 14.30 25.33
N LYS A 18 26.45 14.15 26.27
CA LYS A 18 26.81 12.89 26.91
C LYS A 18 26.09 12.77 28.24
N GLY A 19 25.37 11.67 28.43
CA GLY A 19 24.54 11.50 29.62
C GLY A 19 24.14 10.07 29.90
N LYS A 20 23.69 9.86 31.14
CA LYS A 20 23.18 8.59 31.62
C LYS A 20 21.66 8.56 31.49
N ILE A 21 21.09 7.49 30.95
CA ILE A 21 19.64 7.36 30.75
C ILE A 21 18.96 7.28 32.12
N ILE A 22 17.98 8.16 32.33
CA ILE A 22 17.12 8.15 33.52
C ILE A 22 15.91 7.27 33.24
N VAL A 23 15.21 7.54 32.13
CA VAL A 23 14.00 6.81 31.74
C VAL A 23 13.75 6.96 30.24
N MET A 24 13.26 5.89 29.62
CA MET A 24 12.68 5.94 28.28
C MET A 24 11.25 6.47 28.37
N ILE A 25 10.99 7.66 27.81
CA ILE A 25 9.66 8.29 27.81
C ILE A 25 8.76 7.64 26.75
N PHE A 26 9.35 7.31 25.59
CA PHE A 26 8.64 6.76 24.45
C PHE A 26 9.58 5.94 23.57
N HIS A 27 9.10 4.82 23.06
CA HIS A 27 9.75 4.03 22.02
C HIS A 27 8.67 3.43 21.13
N ASN A 28 8.80 3.58 19.82
CA ASN A 28 7.94 2.92 18.85
C ASN A 28 8.74 1.80 18.17
N GLU A 29 8.33 0.55 18.33
CA GLU A 29 9.08 -0.60 17.79
C GLU A 29 9.05 -0.69 16.25
N GLN A 30 8.02 -0.12 15.60
CA GLN A 30 7.87 -0.13 14.14
C GLN A 30 8.69 0.97 13.47
N THR A 31 8.58 2.21 13.96
CA THR A 31 9.26 3.38 13.38
C THR A 31 10.62 3.66 14.02
N LEU A 32 10.89 3.04 15.17
CA LEU A 32 12.11 3.18 15.98
C LEU A 32 12.41 4.61 16.40
N TYR A 33 11.37 5.44 16.42
CA TYR A 33 11.41 6.76 17.03
C TYR A 33 11.34 6.63 18.56
N SER A 34 12.26 7.31 19.23
CA SER A 34 12.49 7.21 20.65
C SER A 34 12.60 8.58 21.29
N VAL A 35 12.11 8.69 22.52
CA VAL A 35 12.27 9.85 23.38
C VAL A 35 12.74 9.37 24.75
N ALA A 36 13.84 9.92 25.23
CA ALA A 36 14.44 9.54 26.50
C ALA A 36 14.76 10.78 27.35
N ARG A 37 14.69 10.65 28.66
CA ARG A 37 15.21 11.65 29.59
C ARG A 37 16.59 11.21 30.05
N ILE A 38 17.57 12.10 29.92
CA ILE A 38 18.96 11.79 30.26
C ILE A 38 19.51 12.79 31.27
N ARG A 39 20.38 12.30 32.15
CA ARG A 39 21.18 13.14 33.06
C ARG A 39 22.48 13.51 32.37
N ILE A 40 22.71 14.80 32.16
CA ILE A 40 23.91 15.31 31.48
C ILE A 40 25.14 15.07 32.36
N MET A 41 26.16 14.44 31.78
CA MET A 41 27.47 14.28 32.37
C MET A 41 28.47 15.27 31.75
N GLU A 42 28.39 15.45 30.44
CA GLU A 42 29.30 16.29 29.66
C GLU A 42 28.57 16.78 28.40
N THR A 43 28.81 18.03 28.00
CA THR A 43 28.20 18.63 26.80
C THR A 43 29.06 19.80 26.33
N ASN A 44 29.10 20.03 25.02
CA ASN A 44 29.68 21.24 24.42
C ASN A 44 28.62 22.25 23.96
N GLU A 45 27.34 21.98 24.26
CA GLU A 45 26.22 22.90 24.02
C GLU A 45 26.03 23.88 25.18
N GLN A 46 25.53 25.08 24.87
CA GLN A 46 25.14 26.07 25.89
C GLN A 46 23.81 25.65 26.54
N TYR A 47 23.89 24.76 27.54
CA TYR A 47 22.73 24.25 28.26
C TYR A 47 23.06 24.00 29.74
N ASP A 48 22.42 24.75 30.64
CA ASP A 48 22.78 24.78 32.07
C ASP A 48 22.00 23.79 32.94
N GLU A 49 20.95 23.14 32.42
CA GLU A 49 20.18 22.18 33.20
C GLU A 49 20.89 20.82 33.31
N LYS A 50 20.68 20.12 34.43
CA LYS A 50 21.32 18.81 34.69
C LYS A 50 20.68 17.65 33.92
N GLU A 51 19.50 17.87 33.36
CA GLU A 51 18.72 16.86 32.66
C GLU A 51 18.17 17.44 31.36
N VAL A 52 18.05 16.59 30.33
CA VAL A 52 17.51 16.99 29.04
C VAL A 52 16.68 15.85 28.46
N VAL A 53 15.67 16.20 27.68
CA VAL A 53 14.90 15.24 26.89
C VAL A 53 15.54 15.16 25.51
N VAL A 54 15.95 13.96 25.13
CA VAL A 54 16.49 13.67 23.80
C VAL A 54 15.47 12.92 22.97
N ALA A 55 15.35 13.24 21.69
CA ALA A 55 14.34 12.71 20.80
C ALA A 55 14.92 12.44 19.40
N GLY A 56 14.61 11.29 18.79
CA GLY A 56 15.14 10.93 17.47
C GLY A 56 14.97 9.45 17.15
N TYR A 57 15.68 8.96 16.13
CA TYR A 57 15.64 7.56 15.72
C TYR A 57 16.81 6.80 16.32
N PHE A 58 16.56 6.03 17.36
CA PHE A 58 17.53 5.21 18.09
C PHE A 58 16.78 4.06 18.78
N PRO A 59 17.43 2.90 19.02
CA PRO A 59 16.76 1.73 19.59
C PRO A 59 16.29 1.99 21.02
N TYR A 60 15.56 1.05 21.60
CA TYR A 60 15.32 1.07 23.03
C TYR A 60 16.65 1.01 23.79
N ILE A 61 16.85 1.94 24.73
CA ILE A 61 18.04 2.01 25.57
C ILE A 61 17.62 1.76 27.02
N HIS A 62 18.36 0.92 27.73
CA HIS A 62 18.05 0.60 29.12
C HIS A 62 18.46 1.71 30.09
N GLU A 63 17.77 1.76 31.23
CA GLU A 63 18.14 2.63 32.35
C GLU A 63 19.56 2.31 32.80
N ASP A 64 20.24 3.33 33.33
CA ASP A 64 21.64 3.28 33.76
C ASP A 64 22.73 3.13 32.68
N GLU A 65 22.37 3.01 31.40
CA GLU A 65 23.35 3.06 30.31
C GLU A 65 23.79 4.51 30.01
N SER A 66 25.02 4.68 29.52
CA SER A 66 25.59 5.99 29.17
C SER A 66 25.75 6.12 27.67
N TYR A 67 25.29 7.23 27.11
CA TYR A 67 25.33 7.51 25.68
C TYR A 67 25.80 8.92 25.41
N THR A 68 26.44 9.11 24.27
CA THR A 68 26.75 10.40 23.68
C THR A 68 25.82 10.61 22.50
N PHE A 69 25.00 11.66 22.56
CA PHE A 69 24.04 12.03 21.52
C PHE A 69 24.56 13.24 20.77
N PHE A 70 24.53 13.20 19.45
CA PHE A 70 24.90 14.31 18.57
C PHE A 70 23.67 14.84 17.85
N GLY A 71 23.49 16.14 17.85
CA GLY A 71 22.24 16.74 17.42
C GLY A 71 22.16 18.24 17.60
N SER A 72 20.93 18.75 17.67
CA SER A 72 20.66 20.15 17.92
C SER A 72 19.40 20.33 18.77
N PHE A 73 19.37 21.42 19.52
CA PHE A 73 18.16 21.79 20.27
C PHE A 73 17.04 22.25 19.35
N HIS A 74 15.85 21.72 19.62
CA HIS A 74 14.61 22.06 18.93
C HIS A 74 13.51 22.32 19.96
N GLN A 75 12.77 23.43 19.77
CA GLN A 75 11.63 23.75 20.62
C GLN A 75 10.41 22.96 20.14
N HIS A 76 10.00 21.94 20.89
CA HIS A 76 8.76 21.21 20.60
C HIS A 76 7.54 22.04 21.05
N PRO A 77 6.52 22.23 20.20
CA PRO A 77 5.37 23.11 20.47
C PRO A 77 4.62 22.81 21.77
N ARG A 78 4.67 21.56 22.25
CA ARG A 78 3.95 21.08 23.44
C ARG A 78 4.86 20.65 24.61
N TYR A 79 6.07 20.19 24.32
CA TYR A 79 6.92 19.49 25.31
C TYR A 79 8.15 20.31 25.69
N GLY A 80 8.26 21.53 25.18
CA GLY A 80 9.38 22.42 25.48
C GLY A 80 10.63 22.06 24.70
N MET A 81 11.78 22.45 25.23
CA MET A 81 13.07 22.26 24.59
C MET A 81 13.47 20.77 24.60
N GLN A 82 13.81 20.23 23.43
CA GLN A 82 14.29 18.86 23.26
C GLN A 82 15.57 18.85 22.44
N TYR A 83 16.44 17.89 22.68
CA TYR A 83 17.63 17.68 21.88
C TYR A 83 17.32 16.65 20.78
N GLN A 84 17.22 17.13 19.54
CA GLN A 84 16.92 16.29 18.37
C GLN A 84 18.19 15.54 17.96
N ILE A 85 18.15 14.21 18.07
CA ILE A 85 19.28 13.32 17.81
C ILE A 85 19.38 13.02 16.32
N ASN A 86 20.57 13.23 15.76
CA ASN A 86 20.94 12.81 14.41
C ASN A 86 21.83 11.58 14.43
N GLN A 87 22.67 11.46 15.46
CA GLN A 87 23.62 10.36 15.63
C GLN A 87 23.78 10.10 17.13
N PHE A 88 24.03 8.87 17.53
CA PHE A 88 24.27 8.51 18.92
C PHE A 88 25.39 7.48 19.01
N ARG A 89 26.00 7.39 20.19
CA ARG A 89 27.07 6.45 20.52
C ARG A 89 26.89 5.92 21.93
N LYS A 90 27.06 4.61 22.12
CA LYS A 90 27.09 4.01 23.46
C LYS A 90 28.46 4.25 24.08
N GLU A 91 28.49 4.84 25.27
CA GLU A 91 29.74 5.05 25.99
C GLU A 91 30.17 3.74 26.66
N LEU A 92 31.30 3.20 26.23
CA LEU A 92 31.94 2.08 26.90
C LEU A 92 32.62 2.54 28.20
N PRO A 93 32.69 1.70 29.24
CA PRO A 93 33.45 2.00 30.43
C PRO A 93 34.93 2.18 30.07
N GLN A 94 35.51 3.31 30.48
CA GLN A 94 36.92 3.65 30.19
C GLN A 94 37.89 3.30 31.33
N SER A 95 37.37 2.89 32.50
CA SER A 95 38.20 2.45 33.62
C SER A 95 38.44 0.94 33.57
N LYS A 96 39.61 0.49 34.03
CA LYS A 96 39.93 -0.95 34.11
C LYS A 96 38.87 -1.73 34.88
N ASP A 97 38.42 -1.21 36.01
CA ASP A 97 37.39 -1.85 36.82
C ASP A 97 36.02 -1.89 36.13
N GLY A 98 35.66 -0.83 35.38
CA GLY A 98 34.43 -0.78 34.60
C GLY A 98 34.41 -1.78 33.43
N ILE A 99 35.53 -1.95 32.74
CA ILE A 99 35.65 -2.94 31.66
C ILE A 99 35.58 -4.36 32.21
N ILE A 100 36.22 -4.61 33.37
CA ILE A 100 36.14 -5.91 34.05
C ILE A 100 34.68 -6.21 34.43
N GLN A 101 33.96 -5.24 34.98
CA GLN A 101 32.56 -5.41 35.34
C GLN A 101 31.68 -5.68 34.12
N TYR A 102 31.87 -4.93 33.03
CA TYR A 102 31.13 -5.09 31.79
C TYR A 102 31.34 -6.47 31.17
N LEU A 103 32.59 -6.89 30.95
CA LEU A 103 32.93 -8.19 30.37
C LEU A 103 32.58 -9.38 31.28
N SER A 104 32.32 -9.14 32.57
CA SER A 104 31.92 -10.16 33.54
C SER A 104 30.43 -10.15 33.90
N SER A 105 29.65 -9.34 33.19
CA SER A 105 28.20 -9.26 33.36
C SER A 105 27.50 -10.48 32.76
N ASP A 106 26.21 -10.64 33.07
CA ASP A 106 25.39 -11.73 32.57
C ASP A 106 25.23 -11.71 31.03
N LEU A 107 25.61 -10.61 30.37
CA LEU A 107 25.68 -10.49 28.91
C LEU A 107 26.71 -11.45 28.29
N PHE A 108 27.80 -11.76 29.00
CA PHE A 108 28.91 -12.55 28.46
C PHE A 108 28.97 -13.94 29.08
N THR A 109 28.23 -14.87 28.48
CA THR A 109 28.17 -16.26 28.94
C THR A 109 29.56 -16.91 28.92
N GLY A 110 30.00 -17.42 30.08
CA GLY A 110 31.30 -18.08 30.22
C GLY A 110 32.51 -17.17 30.47
N ILE A 111 32.32 -15.85 30.64
CA ILE A 111 33.38 -14.88 31.00
C ILE A 111 33.16 -14.40 32.44
N GLY A 112 33.80 -15.06 33.40
CA GLY A 112 33.80 -14.60 34.80
C GLY A 112 34.78 -13.46 35.06
N LYS A 113 34.67 -12.78 36.21
CA LYS A 113 35.56 -11.68 36.66
C LYS A 113 37.06 -11.98 36.50
N LYS A 114 37.50 -13.23 36.74
CA LYS A 114 38.91 -13.63 36.57
C LYS A 114 39.36 -13.62 35.10
N THR A 115 38.48 -14.01 34.19
CA THR A 115 38.74 -14.02 32.75
C THR A 115 38.69 -12.60 32.19
N ALA A 116 37.68 -11.82 32.56
CA ALA A 116 37.58 -10.40 32.23
C ALA A 116 38.82 -9.61 32.69
N LYS A 117 39.31 -9.86 33.90
CA LYS A 117 40.55 -9.25 34.40
C LYS A 117 41.77 -9.61 33.56
N LYS A 118 41.92 -10.87 33.13
CA LYS A 118 43.03 -11.27 32.22
C LYS A 118 42.97 -10.54 30.88
N ILE A 119 41.77 -10.37 30.32
CA ILE A 119 41.57 -9.65 29.06
C ILE A 119 42.03 -8.20 29.23
N VAL A 120 41.60 -7.52 30.30
CA VAL A 120 41.96 -6.13 30.59
C VAL A 120 43.44 -5.96 30.96
N ASP A 121 44.03 -6.90 31.70
CA ASP A 121 45.45 -6.88 32.06
C ASP A 121 46.35 -7.04 30.83
N THR A 122 45.90 -7.79 29.81
CA THR A 122 46.66 -8.04 28.57
C THR A 122 46.45 -6.93 27.54
N LEU A 123 45.21 -6.47 27.34
CA LEU A 123 44.85 -5.53 26.26
C LEU A 123 44.78 -4.06 26.71
N GLY A 124 44.73 -3.82 28.02
CA GLY A 124 44.65 -2.50 28.64
C GLY A 124 43.25 -1.89 28.63
N GLU A 125 43.18 -0.58 28.89
CA GLU A 125 41.92 0.20 28.98
C GLU A 125 41.18 0.32 27.64
N ARG A 126 41.80 -0.08 26.52
CA ARG A 126 41.17 -0.15 25.19
C ARG A 126 40.86 -1.59 24.77
N ALA A 127 40.67 -2.51 25.73
CA ALA A 127 40.45 -3.93 25.44
C ALA A 127 39.29 -4.17 24.47
N ILE A 128 38.13 -3.54 24.71
CA ILE A 128 36.92 -3.74 23.91
C ILE A 128 37.13 -3.25 22.47
N SER A 129 37.64 -2.03 22.27
CA SER A 129 37.90 -1.46 20.94
C SER A 129 38.91 -2.29 20.15
N LYS A 130 39.99 -2.76 20.79
CA LYS A 130 41.00 -3.60 20.13
C LYS A 130 40.46 -4.95 19.67
N ILE A 131 39.55 -5.54 20.45
CA ILE A 131 38.91 -6.82 20.09
C ILE A 131 38.00 -6.65 18.86
N LEU A 132 37.28 -5.54 18.77
CA LEU A 132 36.39 -5.24 17.64
C LEU A 132 37.15 -4.84 16.37
N GLU A 133 38.29 -4.17 16.49
CA GLU A 133 39.16 -3.83 15.35
C GLU A 133 39.90 -5.07 14.79
N ASN A 134 40.31 -5.99 15.66
CA ASN A 134 41.00 -7.20 15.25
C ASN A 134 40.69 -8.38 16.19
N PRO A 135 39.76 -9.28 15.81
CA PRO A 135 39.38 -10.42 16.64
C PRO A 135 40.56 -11.36 16.95
N SER A 136 41.56 -11.40 16.07
CA SER A 136 42.76 -12.23 16.23
C SER A 136 43.56 -11.86 17.47
N ILE A 137 43.39 -10.65 18.03
CA ILE A 137 44.10 -10.22 19.25
C ILE A 137 43.73 -11.06 20.47
N LEU A 138 42.55 -11.69 20.48
CA LEU A 138 42.12 -12.59 21.56
C LEU A 138 43.02 -13.83 21.69
N THR A 139 43.73 -14.23 20.62
CA THR A 139 44.71 -15.34 20.64
C THR A 139 45.97 -15.01 21.44
N THR A 140 46.25 -13.72 21.66
CA THR A 140 47.41 -13.27 22.46
C THR A 140 47.18 -13.42 23.97
N ILE A 141 45.95 -13.71 24.40
CA ILE A 141 45.59 -13.86 25.81
C ILE A 141 45.96 -15.28 26.28
N PRO A 142 46.79 -15.42 27.34
CA PRO A 142 47.27 -16.73 27.77
C PRO A 142 46.14 -17.68 28.20
N LYS A 143 46.08 -18.86 27.55
CA LYS A 143 45.09 -19.92 27.83
C LYS A 143 43.64 -19.47 27.64
N PHE A 144 43.36 -18.69 26.60
CA PHE A 144 42.01 -18.28 26.22
C PHE A 144 41.45 -19.20 25.12
N PRO A 145 40.36 -19.96 25.36
CA PRO A 145 39.81 -20.90 24.37
C PRO A 145 39.24 -20.19 23.13
N GLU A 146 39.44 -20.78 21.94
CA GLU A 146 38.92 -20.23 20.66
C GLU A 146 37.40 -20.08 20.65
N GLU A 147 36.65 -21.08 21.16
CA GLU A 147 35.19 -20.99 21.25
C GLU A 147 34.72 -19.79 22.10
N LYS A 148 35.42 -19.51 23.21
CA LYS A 148 35.10 -18.35 24.07
C LYS A 148 35.50 -17.03 23.42
N ALA A 149 36.55 -17.04 22.60
CA ALA A 149 36.94 -15.86 21.83
C ALA A 149 35.90 -15.50 20.77
N LYS A 150 35.37 -16.51 20.09
CA LYS A 150 34.29 -16.33 19.13
C LYS A 150 33.02 -15.81 19.80
N ILE A 151 32.56 -16.45 20.89
CA ILE A 151 31.37 -16.00 21.64
C ILE A 151 31.54 -14.56 22.17
N LEU A 152 32.72 -14.22 22.70
CA LEU A 152 33.01 -12.87 23.18
C LEU A 152 32.92 -11.84 22.05
N TYR A 153 33.54 -12.14 20.90
CA TYR A 153 33.54 -11.27 19.74
C TYR A 153 32.13 -11.10 19.18
N ASP A 154 31.39 -12.20 18.99
CA ASP A 154 30.02 -12.19 18.46
C ASP A 154 29.09 -11.40 19.39
N THR A 155 29.21 -11.56 20.72
CA THR A 155 28.43 -10.79 21.70
C THR A 155 28.80 -9.30 21.69
N LEU A 156 30.08 -8.96 21.53
CA LEU A 156 30.52 -7.57 21.42
C LEU A 156 30.05 -6.93 20.11
N MET A 157 30.12 -7.67 18.99
CA MET A 157 29.62 -7.25 17.69
C MET A 157 28.11 -7.05 17.72
N HIS A 158 27.35 -7.93 18.37
CA HIS A 158 25.90 -7.79 18.53
C HIS A 158 25.54 -6.50 19.28
N HIS A 159 26.25 -6.20 20.38
CA HIS A 159 25.98 -5.02 21.19
C HIS A 159 26.56 -3.70 20.64
N GLN A 160 27.52 -3.73 19.71
CA GLN A 160 28.15 -2.53 19.12
C GLN A 160 27.87 -2.32 17.62
N GLY A 161 27.38 -3.35 16.92
CA GLY A 161 27.21 -3.38 15.46
C GLY A 161 26.26 -2.29 14.97
N LEU A 162 25.15 -2.09 15.69
CA LEU A 162 24.18 -1.04 15.39
C LEU A 162 24.83 0.34 15.31
N GLU A 163 25.66 0.72 16.29
CA GLU A 163 26.27 2.04 16.31
C GLU A 163 27.17 2.24 15.10
N ARG A 164 28.05 1.28 14.83
CA ARG A 164 28.96 1.33 13.68
C ARG A 164 28.20 1.44 12.37
N ILE A 165 27.10 0.70 12.22
CA ILE A 165 26.21 0.76 11.06
C ILE A 165 25.59 2.15 10.92
N MET A 166 25.02 2.70 12.00
CA MET A 166 24.38 4.01 11.97
C MET A 166 25.37 5.14 11.62
N ILE A 167 26.60 5.08 12.13
CA ILE A 167 27.65 6.05 11.81
C ILE A 167 28.04 5.96 10.32
N ALA A 168 28.25 4.75 9.82
CA ALA A 168 28.60 4.54 8.42
C ALA A 168 27.46 5.01 7.49
N LEU A 169 26.21 4.66 7.78
CA LEU A 169 25.03 5.10 7.02
C LEU A 169 24.88 6.62 7.04
N ALA A 170 25.11 7.27 8.18
CA ALA A 170 25.12 8.73 8.27
C ALA A 170 26.24 9.35 7.41
N ASN A 171 27.44 8.75 7.39
CA ASN A 171 28.54 9.20 6.54
C ASN A 171 28.24 9.02 5.05
N TYR A 172 27.48 7.99 4.68
CA TYR A 172 26.92 7.81 3.34
C TYR A 172 25.75 8.77 3.02
N GLY A 173 25.37 9.61 3.97
CA GLY A 173 24.34 10.64 3.81
C GLY A 173 22.91 10.14 4.03
N PHE A 174 22.71 8.94 4.59
CA PHE A 174 21.37 8.51 4.98
C PHE A 174 20.91 9.24 6.24
N GLY A 175 19.67 9.74 6.20
CA GLY A 175 19.04 10.32 7.39
C GLY A 175 18.77 9.25 8.46
N PRO A 176 18.54 9.63 9.73
CA PRO A 176 18.37 8.67 10.82
C PRO A 176 17.23 7.67 10.60
N GLN A 177 16.09 8.13 10.07
CA GLN A 177 14.93 7.29 9.79
C GLN A 177 15.24 6.21 8.74
N LEU A 178 15.89 6.61 7.63
CA LEU A 178 16.22 5.68 6.56
C LEU A 178 17.34 4.72 6.97
N SER A 179 18.30 5.22 7.75
CA SER A 179 19.37 4.38 8.31
C SER A 179 18.80 3.26 9.18
N MET A 180 17.77 3.57 9.97
CA MET A 180 17.13 2.57 10.80
C MET A 180 16.34 1.53 9.99
N LYS A 181 15.68 1.94 8.90
CA LYS A 181 15.05 1.01 7.96
C LYS A 181 16.07 0.05 7.34
N ILE A 182 17.20 0.58 6.84
CA ILE A 182 18.28 -0.23 6.28
C ILE A 182 18.81 -1.23 7.32
N TYR A 183 18.99 -0.78 8.56
CA TYR A 183 19.40 -1.67 9.66
C TYR A 183 18.34 -2.72 9.98
N GLN A 184 17.04 -2.38 9.97
CA GLN A 184 15.98 -3.37 10.19
C GLN A 184 16.00 -4.48 9.15
N THR A 185 16.27 -4.14 7.88
CA THR A 185 16.34 -5.10 6.77
C THR A 185 17.54 -6.05 6.89
N TYR A 186 18.75 -5.53 7.10
CA TYR A 186 19.97 -6.34 7.00
C TYR A 186 20.68 -6.64 8.33
N LYS A 187 20.26 -5.99 9.42
CA LYS A 187 20.84 -6.12 10.75
C LYS A 187 22.36 -5.95 10.70
N GLU A 188 23.12 -6.90 11.23
CA GLU A 188 24.57 -6.82 11.35
C GLU A 188 25.29 -6.85 9.98
N ASN A 189 24.64 -7.39 8.95
CA ASN A 189 25.21 -7.53 7.60
C ASN A 189 25.08 -6.25 6.76
N THR A 190 24.50 -5.18 7.30
CA THR A 190 24.24 -3.93 6.54
C THR A 190 25.49 -3.41 5.81
N LEU A 191 26.63 -3.32 6.49
CA LEU A 191 27.83 -2.74 5.88
C LEU A 191 28.42 -3.64 4.80
N GLU A 192 28.46 -4.95 5.04
CA GLU A 192 28.96 -5.93 4.08
C GLU A 192 28.13 -5.89 2.78
N ILE A 193 26.80 -5.87 2.91
CA ILE A 193 25.89 -5.82 1.76
C ILE A 193 26.04 -4.51 0.98
N ILE A 194 26.20 -3.37 1.68
CA ILE A 194 26.39 -2.07 1.03
C ILE A 194 27.74 -1.99 0.32
N GLU A 195 28.80 -2.50 0.94
CA GLU A 195 30.15 -2.53 0.36
C GLU A 195 30.24 -3.48 -0.85
N ASP A 196 29.54 -4.61 -0.81
CA ASP A 196 29.41 -5.56 -1.93
C ASP A 196 28.57 -4.99 -3.08
N ASN A 197 27.33 -4.57 -2.80
CA ASN A 197 26.44 -4.01 -3.80
C ASN A 197 25.45 -3.00 -3.17
N PRO A 198 25.71 -1.68 -3.27
CA PRO A 198 24.87 -0.64 -2.68
C PRO A 198 23.53 -0.48 -3.39
N TYR A 199 23.33 -1.07 -4.56
CA TYR A 199 22.08 -0.98 -5.31
C TYR A 199 21.02 -1.97 -4.84
N LYS A 200 21.38 -2.99 -4.04
CA LYS A 200 20.41 -3.86 -3.34
C LYS A 200 19.44 -3.06 -2.46
N LEU A 201 19.89 -1.91 -1.96
CA LEU A 201 19.06 -0.97 -1.20
C LEU A 201 17.79 -0.50 -1.94
N ILE A 202 17.81 -0.48 -3.29
CA ILE A 202 16.64 -0.08 -4.09
C ILE A 202 15.54 -1.14 -4.01
N GLU A 203 15.92 -2.41 -3.91
CA GLU A 203 15.00 -3.56 -3.89
C GLU A 203 14.48 -3.80 -2.47
N ASP A 204 15.36 -3.82 -1.47
CA ASP A 204 15.00 -4.32 -0.14
C ASP A 204 14.55 -3.22 0.85
N VAL A 205 14.73 -1.93 0.52
CA VAL A 205 14.46 -0.82 1.44
C VAL A 205 13.57 0.25 0.82
N GLU A 206 12.32 0.29 1.28
CA GLU A 206 11.35 1.29 0.86
C GLU A 206 11.81 2.74 1.14
N GLY A 207 11.76 3.56 0.08
CA GLY A 207 12.11 4.98 0.14
C GLY A 207 13.50 5.30 -0.40
N ILE A 208 14.29 4.29 -0.78
CA ILE A 208 15.58 4.48 -1.46
C ILE A 208 15.38 4.41 -2.97
N GLY A 209 15.51 5.55 -3.64
CA GLY A 209 15.47 5.62 -5.10
C GLY A 209 16.85 5.44 -5.74
N PHE A 210 16.87 5.16 -7.06
CA PHE A 210 18.10 4.97 -7.84
C PHE A 210 19.11 6.11 -7.66
N ALA A 211 18.66 7.36 -7.63
CA ALA A 211 19.56 8.51 -7.47
C ALA A 211 20.39 8.47 -6.18
N ARG A 212 19.81 7.99 -5.07
CA ARG A 212 20.50 7.94 -3.78
C ARG A 212 21.46 6.76 -3.70
N ALA A 213 21.06 5.61 -4.26
CA ALA A 213 21.92 4.45 -4.40
C ALA A 213 23.09 4.70 -5.38
N ASP A 214 22.87 5.45 -6.47
CA ASP A 214 23.92 5.82 -7.44
C ASP A 214 24.94 6.79 -6.83
N GLU A 215 24.50 7.72 -5.96
CA GLU A 215 25.41 8.58 -5.19
C GLU A 215 26.30 7.76 -4.24
N LEU A 216 25.74 6.76 -3.56
CA LEU A 216 26.48 5.84 -2.72
C LEU A 216 27.44 4.96 -3.53
N GLY A 217 26.96 4.40 -4.65
CA GLY A 217 27.78 3.61 -5.57
C GLY A 217 29.01 4.38 -6.03
N GLN A 218 28.85 5.66 -6.40
CA GLN A 218 29.97 6.52 -6.78
C GLN A 218 30.98 6.72 -5.63
N MET A 219 30.53 6.86 -4.39
CA MET A 219 31.43 6.96 -3.22
C MET A 219 32.22 5.67 -3.00
N LEU A 220 31.63 4.51 -3.31
CA LEU A 220 32.25 3.20 -3.20
C LEU A 220 33.04 2.77 -4.45
N GLY A 221 33.12 3.63 -5.48
CA GLY A 221 33.86 3.38 -6.72
C GLY A 221 33.06 2.67 -7.82
N ILE A 222 31.77 2.38 -7.59
CA ILE A 222 30.86 1.78 -8.56
C ILE A 222 30.23 2.90 -9.40
N SER A 223 30.77 3.15 -10.59
CA SER A 223 30.32 4.24 -11.47
C SER A 223 30.41 3.87 -12.95
N GLY A 224 29.88 4.73 -13.83
CA GLY A 224 29.96 4.53 -15.28
C GLY A 224 29.23 3.27 -15.73
N SER A 225 29.91 2.40 -16.48
CA SER A 225 29.38 1.17 -17.06
C SER A 225 29.49 -0.06 -16.15
N HIS A 226 29.59 0.13 -14.83
CA HIS A 226 29.63 -0.98 -13.90
C HIS A 226 28.35 -1.85 -14.00
N PRO A 227 28.44 -3.19 -14.07
CA PRO A 227 27.29 -4.07 -14.23
C PRO A 227 26.18 -3.83 -13.20
N ASP A 228 26.50 -3.81 -11.91
CA ASP A 228 25.50 -3.61 -10.85
C ASP A 228 24.72 -2.30 -10.97
N ARG A 229 25.40 -1.22 -11.41
CA ARG A 229 24.76 0.08 -11.64
C ARG A 229 23.77 0.02 -12.79
N ILE A 230 24.15 -0.63 -13.89
CA ILE A 230 23.28 -0.79 -15.07
C ILE A 230 22.09 -1.70 -14.72
N ARG A 231 22.36 -2.84 -14.08
CA ARG A 231 21.34 -3.81 -13.64
C ARG A 231 20.30 -3.17 -12.73
N ALA A 232 20.76 -2.38 -11.76
CA ALA A 232 19.88 -1.60 -10.88
C ALA A 232 19.03 -0.59 -11.65
N GLY A 233 19.61 0.06 -12.67
CA GLY A 233 18.88 0.97 -13.56
C GLY A 233 17.78 0.24 -14.35
N CYS A 234 18.08 -0.94 -14.86
CA CYS A 234 17.10 -1.80 -15.54
C CYS A 234 15.91 -2.13 -14.63
N ILE A 235 16.18 -2.70 -13.45
CA ILE A 235 15.14 -3.11 -12.50
C ILE A 235 14.34 -1.90 -12.00
N TYR A 236 15.02 -0.78 -11.72
CA TYR A 236 14.36 0.45 -11.27
C TYR A 236 13.38 1.01 -12.31
N ILE A 237 13.79 1.13 -13.58
CA ILE A 237 12.91 1.64 -14.65
C ILE A 237 11.70 0.71 -14.83
N LEU A 238 11.92 -0.61 -14.80
CA LEU A 238 10.83 -1.56 -14.99
C LEU A 238 9.82 -1.50 -13.84
N ASN A 239 10.31 -1.50 -12.58
CA ASN A 239 9.47 -1.29 -11.40
C ASN A 239 8.74 0.05 -11.45
N GLN A 240 9.40 1.12 -11.90
CA GLN A 240 8.78 2.43 -12.03
C GLN A 240 7.60 2.40 -13.02
N GLN A 241 7.79 1.81 -14.21
CA GLN A 241 6.72 1.67 -15.19
C GLN A 241 5.57 0.81 -14.67
N SER A 242 5.86 -0.27 -13.95
CA SER A 242 4.84 -1.13 -13.35
C SER A 242 4.05 -0.44 -12.25
N LEU A 243 4.71 0.22 -11.30
CA LEU A 243 4.06 0.83 -10.13
C LEU A 243 3.42 2.19 -10.42
N GLN A 244 3.98 3.00 -11.34
CA GLN A 244 3.47 4.35 -11.63
C GLN A 244 2.54 4.40 -12.84
N GLU A 245 2.79 3.59 -13.87
CA GLU A 245 2.02 3.58 -15.12
C GLU A 245 1.09 2.36 -15.23
N GLY A 246 1.28 1.36 -14.36
CA GLY A 246 0.48 0.15 -14.32
C GLY A 246 0.83 -0.85 -15.44
N HIS A 247 2.03 -0.77 -16.02
CA HIS A 247 2.47 -1.67 -17.09
C HIS A 247 2.92 -3.03 -16.55
N VAL A 248 2.58 -4.12 -17.24
CA VAL A 248 3.08 -5.47 -16.91
C VAL A 248 4.42 -5.73 -17.60
N TYR A 249 4.61 -5.16 -18.79
CA TYR A 249 5.86 -5.23 -19.55
C TYR A 249 6.27 -3.89 -20.11
N SER A 250 7.54 -3.79 -20.50
CA SER A 250 8.08 -2.71 -21.32
C SER A 250 8.50 -3.21 -22.70
N LEU A 251 8.36 -2.38 -23.72
CA LEU A 251 8.97 -2.66 -25.03
C LEU A 251 10.47 -2.40 -24.95
N LEU A 252 11.27 -3.31 -25.48
CA LEU A 252 12.73 -3.31 -25.31
C LEU A 252 13.40 -2.00 -25.75
N GLU A 253 13.01 -1.46 -26.91
CA GLU A 253 13.56 -0.21 -27.45
C GLU A 253 13.28 1.02 -26.55
N PRO A 254 12.01 1.38 -26.23
CA PRO A 254 11.72 2.45 -25.26
C PRO A 254 12.36 2.23 -23.89
N TYR A 255 12.44 0.97 -23.44
CA TYR A 255 13.04 0.60 -22.16
C TYR A 255 14.53 0.94 -22.10
N ILE A 256 15.30 0.55 -23.12
CA ILE A 256 16.73 0.88 -23.23
C ILE A 256 16.94 2.39 -23.24
N ILE A 257 16.13 3.15 -23.99
CA ILE A 257 16.23 4.61 -24.07
C ILE A 257 16.00 5.26 -22.70
N GLN A 258 15.03 4.77 -21.92
CA GLN A 258 14.76 5.29 -20.59
C GLN A 258 15.90 4.99 -19.61
N ILE A 259 16.46 3.78 -19.64
CA ILE A 259 17.63 3.41 -18.84
C ILE A 259 18.82 4.27 -19.23
N TYR A 260 19.08 4.43 -20.53
CA TYR A 260 20.14 5.29 -21.04
C TYR A 260 20.02 6.71 -20.50
N LYS A 261 18.82 7.27 -20.51
CA LYS A 261 18.55 8.61 -19.97
C LYS A 261 18.79 8.69 -18.46
N LEU A 262 18.31 7.71 -17.70
CA LEU A 262 18.48 7.65 -16.25
C LEU A 262 19.95 7.58 -15.85
N ILE A 263 20.69 6.64 -16.43
CA ILE A 263 22.09 6.35 -16.08
C ILE A 263 23.03 7.49 -16.50
N ASN A 264 22.74 8.14 -17.62
CA ASN A 264 23.59 9.19 -18.18
C ASN A 264 23.18 10.62 -17.80
N GLU A 265 22.10 10.83 -17.03
CA GLU A 265 21.60 12.18 -16.68
C GLU A 265 22.68 13.05 -16.01
N LYS A 266 23.49 12.46 -15.13
CA LYS A 266 24.56 13.13 -14.39
C LYS A 266 25.98 12.77 -14.87
N ALA A 267 26.11 12.05 -15.98
CA ALA A 267 27.41 11.57 -16.46
C ALA A 267 28.26 12.72 -17.03
N LYS A 268 29.45 12.96 -16.44
CA LYS A 268 30.36 14.06 -16.83
C LYS A 268 31.44 13.66 -17.84
N GLU A 269 31.90 12.40 -17.85
CA GLU A 269 33.09 11.99 -18.62
C GLU A 269 32.85 10.77 -19.52
N THR A 270 32.32 9.66 -18.97
CA THR A 270 32.05 8.43 -19.75
C THR A 270 30.57 8.11 -19.75
N LYS A 271 29.95 8.13 -20.93
CA LYS A 271 28.55 7.71 -21.09
C LYS A 271 28.48 6.20 -21.25
N VAL A 272 27.55 5.59 -20.54
CA VAL A 272 27.20 4.18 -20.74
C VAL A 272 26.50 4.05 -22.09
N SER A 273 26.94 3.09 -22.91
CA SER A 273 26.35 2.87 -24.23
C SER A 273 25.08 2.02 -24.15
N GLU A 274 24.23 2.11 -25.18
CA GLU A 274 23.05 1.23 -25.29
C GLU A 274 23.44 -0.24 -25.41
N ILE A 275 24.66 -0.53 -25.91
CA ILE A 275 25.20 -1.89 -26.03
C ILE A 275 25.49 -2.47 -24.65
N ASP A 276 26.06 -1.68 -23.74
CA ASP A 276 26.32 -2.10 -22.36
C ASP A 276 25.00 -2.39 -21.62
N ILE A 277 24.00 -1.53 -21.83
CA ILE A 277 22.65 -1.74 -21.28
C ILE A 277 22.03 -3.03 -21.82
N SER A 278 22.09 -3.24 -23.13
CA SER A 278 21.55 -4.44 -23.78
C SER A 278 22.21 -5.71 -23.27
N ARG A 279 23.54 -5.68 -23.07
CA ARG A 279 24.30 -6.81 -22.51
C ARG A 279 23.81 -7.18 -21.11
N GLU A 280 23.62 -6.19 -20.25
CA GLU A 280 23.15 -6.44 -18.88
C GLU A 280 21.68 -6.86 -18.83
N ILE A 281 20.82 -6.39 -19.74
CA ILE A 281 19.44 -6.89 -19.87
C ILE A 281 19.45 -8.39 -20.22
N ILE A 282 20.30 -8.81 -21.16
CA ILE A 282 20.43 -10.23 -21.53
C ILE A 282 20.95 -11.04 -20.33
N ALA A 283 21.98 -10.56 -19.63
CA ALA A 283 22.52 -11.23 -18.45
C ALA A 283 21.47 -11.38 -17.33
N LEU A 284 20.67 -10.34 -17.07
CA LEU A 284 19.54 -10.43 -16.12
C LEU A 284 18.46 -11.41 -16.59
N GLY A 285 18.27 -11.56 -17.90
CA GLY A 285 17.41 -12.59 -18.48
C GLY A 285 17.92 -14.00 -18.25
N GLU A 286 19.21 -14.24 -18.44
CA GLU A 286 19.87 -15.53 -18.18
C GLU A 286 19.86 -15.89 -16.69
N GLU A 287 19.99 -14.90 -15.80
CA GLU A 287 19.86 -15.06 -14.34
C GLU A 287 18.40 -15.21 -13.86
N GLY A 288 17.41 -15.12 -14.76
CA GLY A 288 15.98 -15.22 -14.40
C GLY A 288 15.42 -14.02 -13.63
N LYS A 289 16.19 -12.93 -13.49
CA LYS A 289 15.76 -11.68 -12.84
C LYS A 289 14.87 -10.82 -13.72
N LEU A 290 14.96 -10.99 -15.03
CA LEU A 290 14.06 -10.44 -16.03
C LEU A 290 13.54 -11.56 -16.93
N ILE A 291 12.36 -11.39 -17.51
CA ILE A 291 11.88 -12.28 -18.57
C ILE A 291 11.80 -11.49 -19.85
N ILE A 292 12.45 -12.01 -20.89
CA ILE A 292 12.46 -11.41 -22.22
C ILE A 292 11.68 -12.34 -23.14
N GLU A 293 10.56 -11.85 -23.66
CA GLU A 293 9.70 -12.57 -24.61
C GLU A 293 9.53 -11.70 -25.86
N GLU A 294 10.09 -12.16 -26.97
CA GLU A 294 10.17 -11.40 -28.23
C GLU A 294 10.84 -10.03 -28.04
N ASN A 295 10.06 -8.94 -28.07
CA ASN A 295 10.50 -7.55 -27.91
C ASN A 295 9.98 -6.93 -26.59
N ARG A 296 9.59 -7.76 -25.62
CA ARG A 296 8.98 -7.35 -24.35
C ARG A 296 9.84 -7.80 -23.18
N VAL A 297 10.00 -6.93 -22.20
CA VAL A 297 10.74 -7.18 -20.97
C VAL A 297 9.78 -7.12 -19.78
N TYR A 298 9.83 -8.14 -18.92
CA TYR A 298 8.94 -8.31 -17.78
C TYR A 298 9.72 -8.47 -16.49
N LEU A 299 9.10 -8.06 -15.38
CA LEU A 299 9.42 -8.61 -14.07
C LEU A 299 8.89 -10.05 -14.00
N PRO A 300 9.70 -11.02 -13.51
CA PRO A 300 9.28 -12.41 -13.43
C PRO A 300 7.94 -12.59 -12.69
N SER A 301 7.77 -11.90 -11.57
CA SER A 301 6.55 -11.92 -10.75
C SER A 301 5.29 -11.57 -11.56
N LEU A 302 5.35 -10.56 -12.42
CA LEU A 302 4.23 -10.10 -13.22
C LEU A 302 3.98 -11.01 -14.44
N TYR A 303 5.04 -11.49 -15.09
CA TYR A 303 4.93 -12.42 -16.22
C TYR A 303 4.28 -13.74 -15.81
N PHE A 304 4.76 -14.33 -14.71
CA PHE A 304 4.20 -15.57 -14.17
C PHE A 304 2.81 -15.35 -13.58
N SER A 305 2.51 -14.15 -13.06
CA SER A 305 1.15 -13.84 -12.62
C SER A 305 0.14 -13.84 -13.77
N GLU A 306 0.47 -13.26 -14.93
CA GLU A 306 -0.40 -13.38 -16.11
C GLU A 306 -0.58 -14.85 -16.54
N LYS A 307 0.49 -15.64 -16.59
CA LYS A 307 0.40 -17.06 -16.94
C LYS A 307 -0.46 -17.84 -15.93
N GLY A 308 -0.25 -17.60 -14.63
CA GLY A 308 -1.00 -18.27 -13.56
C GLY A 308 -2.49 -17.94 -13.58
N ILE A 309 -2.86 -16.69 -13.88
CA ILE A 309 -4.27 -16.31 -14.12
C ILE A 309 -4.86 -17.14 -15.26
N VAL A 310 -4.16 -17.22 -16.41
CA VAL A 310 -4.67 -17.97 -17.57
C VAL A 310 -4.85 -19.45 -17.24
N THR A 311 -3.86 -20.08 -16.61
CA THR A 311 -3.93 -21.48 -16.19
C THR A 311 -5.10 -21.72 -15.24
N SER A 312 -5.26 -20.88 -14.22
CA SER A 312 -6.32 -21.03 -13.22
C SER A 312 -7.71 -20.81 -13.82
N LEU A 313 -7.88 -19.80 -14.68
CA LEU A 313 -9.15 -19.54 -15.35
C LEU A 313 -9.54 -20.66 -16.32
N LYS A 314 -8.58 -21.24 -17.05
CA LYS A 314 -8.83 -22.41 -17.90
C LYS A 314 -9.26 -23.62 -17.08
N ARG A 315 -8.53 -23.93 -16.00
CA ARG A 315 -8.88 -24.98 -15.04
C ARG A 315 -10.32 -24.84 -14.53
N ILE A 316 -10.74 -23.62 -14.18
CA ILE A 316 -12.11 -23.37 -13.69
C ILE A 316 -13.14 -23.50 -14.83
N ALA A 317 -12.84 -22.92 -16.00
CA ALA A 317 -13.78 -22.92 -17.13
C ALA A 317 -14.04 -24.32 -17.71
N GLU A 318 -13.10 -25.26 -17.57
CA GLU A 318 -13.20 -26.63 -18.10
C GLU A 318 -13.97 -27.60 -17.19
N GLN A 319 -14.43 -27.16 -16.01
CA GLN A 319 -15.26 -27.97 -15.12
C GLN A 319 -16.57 -28.36 -15.82
N LYS A 320 -16.79 -29.67 -16.00
CA LYS A 320 -17.96 -30.20 -16.76
C LYS A 320 -19.23 -30.36 -15.93
N GLU A 321 -19.10 -30.36 -14.60
CA GLU A 321 -20.16 -30.72 -13.63
C GLU A 321 -21.34 -29.74 -13.60
N TYR A 322 -21.17 -28.53 -14.14
CA TYR A 322 -22.19 -27.47 -14.17
C TYR A 322 -23.07 -27.53 -15.43
N THR A 323 -22.65 -28.29 -16.43
CA THR A 323 -23.43 -28.46 -17.66
C THR A 323 -24.59 -29.41 -17.35
N GLU A 324 -25.82 -28.90 -17.40
CA GLU A 324 -27.07 -29.66 -17.19
C GLU A 324 -27.41 -30.07 -15.73
N GLN A 325 -26.80 -29.43 -14.72
CA GLN A 325 -27.05 -29.80 -13.31
C GLN A 325 -28.52 -29.57 -12.87
N PHE A 326 -29.16 -28.51 -13.39
CA PHE A 326 -30.56 -28.17 -13.10
C PHE A 326 -31.35 -27.93 -14.39
N PRO A 327 -32.53 -28.56 -14.57
CA PRO A 327 -33.43 -28.25 -15.67
C PRO A 327 -33.91 -26.81 -15.64
N GLU A 328 -34.12 -26.20 -16.82
CA GLU A 328 -34.62 -24.82 -16.94
C GLU A 328 -35.96 -24.61 -16.22
N SER A 329 -36.82 -25.62 -16.19
CA SER A 329 -38.11 -25.57 -15.48
C SER A 329 -37.95 -25.43 -13.96
N GLU A 330 -36.92 -26.05 -13.37
CA GLU A 330 -36.62 -25.95 -11.94
C GLU A 330 -36.07 -24.56 -11.61
N PHE A 331 -35.16 -24.06 -12.43
CA PHE A 331 -34.64 -22.69 -12.33
C PHE A 331 -35.77 -21.64 -12.40
N LEU A 332 -36.66 -21.74 -13.40
CA LEU A 332 -37.76 -20.78 -13.56
C LEU A 332 -38.73 -20.79 -12.37
N LYS A 333 -38.94 -21.96 -11.76
CA LYS A 333 -39.76 -22.09 -10.55
C LYS A 333 -39.10 -21.42 -9.34
N ALA A 334 -37.81 -21.68 -9.12
CA ALA A 334 -37.04 -21.05 -8.04
C ALA A 334 -36.99 -19.52 -8.24
N LEU A 335 -36.77 -19.06 -9.48
CA LEU A 335 -36.76 -17.64 -9.81
C LEU A 335 -38.11 -16.96 -9.53
N GLY A 336 -39.22 -17.60 -9.90
CA GLY A 336 -40.56 -17.08 -9.59
C GLY A 336 -40.80 -16.97 -8.08
N GLY A 337 -40.41 -17.98 -7.30
CA GLY A 337 -40.48 -17.94 -5.84
C GLY A 337 -39.60 -16.85 -5.23
N LEU A 338 -38.41 -16.61 -5.79
CA LEU A 338 -37.52 -15.54 -5.37
C LEU A 338 -38.11 -14.14 -5.66
N GLU A 339 -38.67 -13.93 -6.86
CA GLU A 339 -39.32 -12.66 -7.24
C GLU A 339 -40.45 -12.30 -6.26
N GLU A 340 -41.25 -13.29 -5.84
CA GLU A 340 -42.29 -13.11 -4.82
C GLU A 340 -41.70 -12.83 -3.43
N ARG A 341 -40.68 -13.59 -2.99
CA ARG A 341 -40.04 -13.46 -1.67
C ARG A 341 -39.35 -12.10 -1.48
N LEU A 342 -38.64 -11.63 -2.50
CA LEU A 342 -37.93 -10.36 -2.48
C LEU A 342 -38.80 -9.17 -2.87
N ASN A 343 -40.01 -9.41 -3.40
CA ASN A 343 -40.90 -8.39 -3.97
C ASN A 343 -40.17 -7.53 -5.03
N VAL A 344 -39.44 -8.20 -5.93
CA VAL A 344 -38.63 -7.61 -7.01
C VAL A 344 -39.01 -8.26 -8.33
N GLN A 345 -39.00 -7.49 -9.42
CA GLN A 345 -39.09 -8.01 -10.78
C GLN A 345 -37.74 -7.83 -11.48
N TYR A 346 -37.15 -8.94 -11.95
CA TYR A 346 -35.87 -8.88 -12.64
C TYR A 346 -36.06 -8.56 -14.13
N ALA A 347 -35.16 -7.74 -14.67
CA ALA A 347 -35.06 -7.48 -16.10
C ALA A 347 -34.73 -8.75 -16.90
N PRO A 348 -35.02 -8.82 -18.22
CA PRO A 348 -34.55 -9.92 -19.05
C PRO A 348 -33.03 -10.13 -18.96
N SER A 349 -32.24 -9.05 -19.02
CA SER A 349 -30.77 -9.11 -18.89
C SER A 349 -30.30 -9.64 -17.53
N GLN A 350 -31.02 -9.27 -16.45
CA GLN A 350 -30.75 -9.75 -15.09
C GLN A 350 -31.16 -11.23 -14.93
N LYS A 351 -32.27 -11.67 -15.52
CA LYS A 351 -32.69 -13.08 -15.52
C LYS A 351 -31.66 -13.95 -16.25
N THR A 352 -31.18 -13.51 -17.41
CA THR A 352 -30.08 -14.16 -18.14
C THR A 352 -28.81 -14.22 -17.29
N ALA A 353 -28.51 -13.17 -16.53
CA ALA A 353 -27.34 -13.17 -15.63
C ALA A 353 -27.46 -14.23 -14.53
N ILE A 354 -28.61 -14.31 -13.86
CA ILE A 354 -28.84 -15.31 -12.79
C ILE A 354 -28.81 -16.72 -13.39
N GLN A 355 -29.45 -16.96 -14.53
CA GLN A 355 -29.46 -18.28 -15.19
C GLN A 355 -28.04 -18.71 -15.58
N SER A 356 -27.30 -17.82 -16.26
CA SER A 356 -25.93 -18.06 -16.68
C SER A 356 -24.99 -18.29 -15.50
N ALA A 357 -25.25 -17.63 -14.37
CA ALA A 357 -24.44 -17.77 -13.16
C ALA A 357 -24.59 -19.17 -12.55
N ILE A 358 -25.77 -19.77 -12.60
CA ILE A 358 -25.99 -21.13 -12.11
C ILE A 358 -25.46 -22.18 -13.07
N SER A 359 -25.56 -21.94 -14.38
CA SER A 359 -25.23 -22.94 -15.41
C SER A 359 -23.78 -22.92 -15.91
N SER A 360 -22.91 -22.07 -15.35
CA SER A 360 -21.52 -21.93 -15.79
C SER A 360 -20.56 -21.99 -14.60
N PRO A 361 -19.40 -22.68 -14.71
CA PRO A 361 -18.40 -22.69 -13.63
C PRO A 361 -17.68 -21.35 -13.49
N LEU A 362 -17.59 -20.58 -14.58
CA LEU A 362 -16.97 -19.26 -14.59
C LEU A 362 -17.83 -18.29 -15.40
N MET A 363 -18.17 -17.15 -14.79
CA MET A 363 -18.97 -16.11 -15.42
C MET A 363 -18.47 -14.72 -15.05
N ILE A 364 -18.61 -13.78 -15.99
CA ILE A 364 -18.42 -12.35 -15.75
C ILE A 364 -19.77 -11.63 -15.84
N LEU A 365 -20.13 -10.91 -14.79
CA LEU A 365 -21.23 -9.96 -14.78
C LEU A 365 -20.67 -8.54 -14.90
N THR A 366 -20.92 -7.90 -16.02
CA THR A 366 -20.51 -6.52 -16.26
C THR A 366 -21.71 -5.60 -16.44
N GLY A 367 -21.56 -4.34 -16.06
CA GLY A 367 -22.63 -3.36 -16.22
C GLY A 367 -22.25 -2.04 -15.60
N GLY A 368 -22.80 -0.96 -16.15
CA GLY A 368 -22.62 0.37 -15.60
C GLY A 368 -23.24 0.54 -14.22
N PRO A 369 -23.09 1.71 -13.60
CA PRO A 369 -23.75 2.05 -12.35
C PRO A 369 -25.26 2.13 -12.52
N GLY A 370 -26.01 1.75 -11.49
CA GLY A 370 -27.47 1.78 -11.53
C GLY A 370 -28.13 0.64 -12.32
N THR A 371 -27.37 -0.30 -12.88
CA THR A 371 -27.89 -1.49 -13.61
C THR A 371 -28.40 -2.61 -12.70
N GLY A 372 -28.24 -2.47 -11.37
CA GLY A 372 -28.72 -3.43 -10.39
C GLY A 372 -27.80 -4.64 -10.16
N LYS A 373 -26.49 -4.53 -10.46
CA LYS A 373 -25.49 -5.61 -10.22
C LYS A 373 -25.62 -6.25 -8.85
N THR A 374 -25.70 -5.45 -7.79
CA THR A 374 -25.83 -5.94 -6.41
C THR A 374 -27.14 -6.69 -6.16
N THR A 375 -28.24 -6.28 -6.78
CA THR A 375 -29.52 -7.00 -6.74
C THR A 375 -29.44 -8.34 -7.46
N VAL A 376 -28.67 -8.41 -8.56
CA VAL A 376 -28.38 -9.66 -9.27
C VAL A 376 -27.51 -10.58 -8.43
N ILE A 377 -26.46 -10.06 -7.76
CA ILE A 377 -25.63 -10.85 -6.83
C ILE A 377 -26.50 -11.52 -5.77
N LYS A 378 -27.39 -10.76 -5.12
CA LYS A 378 -28.33 -11.33 -4.15
C LYS A 378 -29.19 -12.43 -4.76
N GLY A 379 -29.72 -12.21 -5.96
CA GLY A 379 -30.53 -13.20 -6.66
C GLY A 379 -29.75 -14.48 -6.98
N ILE A 380 -28.49 -14.36 -7.40
CA ILE A 380 -27.61 -15.50 -7.66
C ILE A 380 -27.40 -16.33 -6.39
N VAL A 381 -27.02 -15.69 -5.29
CA VAL A 381 -26.75 -16.37 -4.01
C VAL A 381 -28.00 -17.12 -3.52
N GLU A 382 -29.16 -16.47 -3.56
CA GLU A 382 -30.43 -17.05 -3.09
C GLU A 382 -30.87 -18.24 -3.95
N ILE A 383 -30.76 -18.13 -5.28
CA ILE A 383 -31.09 -19.22 -6.20
C ILE A 383 -30.09 -20.36 -6.08
N TYR A 384 -28.80 -20.06 -5.98
CA TYR A 384 -27.77 -21.06 -5.75
C TYR A 384 -28.07 -21.86 -4.48
N ALA A 385 -28.42 -21.18 -3.39
CA ALA A 385 -28.75 -21.84 -2.14
C ALA A 385 -30.01 -22.70 -2.22
N GLU A 386 -31.05 -22.23 -2.90
CA GLU A 386 -32.30 -22.97 -3.09
C GLU A 386 -32.09 -24.22 -3.95
N LEU A 387 -31.36 -24.12 -5.05
CA LEU A 387 -31.13 -25.24 -5.98
C LEU A 387 -30.13 -26.27 -5.43
N HIS A 388 -29.07 -25.83 -4.75
CA HIS A 388 -28.10 -26.73 -4.13
C HIS A 388 -28.50 -27.20 -2.72
N GLY A 389 -29.65 -26.75 -2.21
CA GLY A 389 -30.17 -27.14 -0.89
C GLY A 389 -29.27 -26.71 0.27
N CYS A 390 -28.53 -25.60 0.14
CA CYS A 390 -27.66 -25.12 1.19
C CYS A 390 -28.33 -24.01 2.03
N SER A 391 -28.03 -23.98 3.33
CA SER A 391 -28.54 -22.91 4.21
C SER A 391 -27.77 -21.61 3.99
N LEU A 392 -28.47 -20.47 4.03
CA LEU A 392 -27.85 -19.14 4.04
C LEU A 392 -27.47 -18.68 5.45
N ASN A 393 -27.86 -19.41 6.49
CA ASN A 393 -27.51 -19.09 7.86
C ASN A 393 -26.16 -19.72 8.22
N HIS A 394 -25.15 -18.88 8.47
CA HIS A 394 -23.80 -19.34 8.85
C HIS A 394 -23.77 -20.23 10.09
N LYS A 395 -24.76 -20.12 10.99
CA LYS A 395 -24.81 -20.92 12.22
C LYS A 395 -25.20 -22.37 11.99
N ASP A 396 -25.67 -22.70 10.79
CA ASP A 396 -26.05 -24.07 10.43
C ASP A 396 -24.83 -24.90 9.99
N TYR A 397 -23.65 -24.28 9.95
CA TYR A 397 -22.37 -24.84 9.51
C TYR A 397 -21.39 -24.89 10.69
N ASP A 398 -20.65 -25.98 10.77
CA ASP A 398 -19.64 -26.24 11.81
C ASP A 398 -18.25 -26.37 11.17
N LYS A 399 -17.21 -26.67 11.97
CA LYS A 399 -15.83 -26.81 11.46
C LYS A 399 -15.64 -27.92 10.42
N ASP A 400 -16.52 -28.92 10.41
CA ASP A 400 -16.44 -30.07 9.49
C ASP A 400 -17.28 -29.87 8.21
N ASP A 401 -18.16 -28.86 8.17
CA ASP A 401 -19.02 -28.54 7.02
C ASP A 401 -19.00 -27.03 6.78
N CYS A 402 -18.16 -26.60 5.84
CA CYS A 402 -17.84 -25.18 5.65
C CYS A 402 -18.92 -24.46 4.85
N PHE A 403 -19.14 -23.19 5.17
CA PHE A 403 -20.12 -22.36 4.47
C PHE A 403 -19.78 -22.27 2.96
N PRO A 404 -20.69 -22.66 2.06
CA PRO A 404 -20.34 -22.89 0.65
C PRO A 404 -20.19 -21.62 -0.19
N ILE A 405 -20.63 -20.46 0.31
CA ILE A 405 -20.69 -19.21 -0.47
C ILE A 405 -19.66 -18.21 0.07
N ILE A 406 -18.70 -17.85 -0.77
CA ILE A 406 -17.68 -16.86 -0.49
C ILE A 406 -18.04 -15.56 -1.20
N LEU A 407 -18.12 -14.48 -0.42
CA LEU A 407 -18.37 -13.14 -0.91
C LEU A 407 -17.15 -12.28 -0.65
N CYS A 408 -16.53 -11.74 -1.70
CA CYS A 408 -15.35 -10.90 -1.53
C CYS A 408 -15.28 -9.71 -2.48
N ALA A 409 -14.48 -8.72 -2.08
CA ALA A 409 -14.21 -7.52 -2.85
C ALA A 409 -12.78 -7.00 -2.58
N PRO A 410 -12.19 -6.17 -3.45
CA PRO A 410 -10.82 -5.67 -3.25
C PRO A 410 -10.70 -4.66 -2.10
N THR A 411 -11.80 -3.99 -1.72
CA THR A 411 -11.80 -2.99 -0.65
C THR A 411 -12.80 -3.35 0.45
N GLY A 412 -12.50 -2.96 1.70
CA GLY A 412 -13.40 -3.22 2.83
C GLY A 412 -14.77 -2.56 2.66
N ARG A 413 -14.80 -1.38 2.03
CA ARG A 413 -16.05 -0.68 1.72
C ARG A 413 -16.94 -1.41 0.72
N ALA A 414 -16.36 -1.97 -0.35
CA ALA A 414 -17.11 -2.76 -1.31
C ALA A 414 -17.63 -4.07 -0.65
N ALA A 415 -16.81 -4.72 0.17
CA ALA A 415 -17.23 -5.89 0.94
C ALA A 415 -18.37 -5.56 1.92
N LYS A 416 -18.30 -4.43 2.65
CA LYS A 416 -19.38 -3.98 3.54
C LYS A 416 -20.70 -3.77 2.79
N ARG A 417 -20.67 -3.12 1.62
CA ARG A 417 -21.86 -2.93 0.77
C ARG A 417 -22.45 -4.25 0.26
N MET A 418 -21.58 -5.18 -0.12
CA MET A 418 -22.01 -6.52 -0.49
C MET A 418 -22.68 -7.23 0.71
N THR A 419 -22.16 -7.03 1.91
CA THR A 419 -22.76 -7.55 3.15
C THR A 419 -24.14 -6.97 3.40
N GLU A 420 -24.30 -5.66 3.31
CA GLU A 420 -25.57 -4.96 3.53
C GLU A 420 -26.66 -5.37 2.52
N SER A 421 -26.26 -5.62 1.27
CA SER A 421 -27.20 -5.92 0.19
C SER A 421 -27.61 -7.39 0.13
N THR A 422 -26.67 -8.30 0.33
CA THR A 422 -26.92 -9.75 0.32
C THR A 422 -27.42 -10.27 1.67
N GLY A 423 -27.06 -9.62 2.77
CA GLY A 423 -27.29 -10.10 4.13
C GLY A 423 -26.28 -11.17 4.60
N LEU A 424 -25.27 -11.47 3.79
CA LEU A 424 -24.21 -12.44 4.08
C LEU A 424 -22.87 -11.74 4.34
N PRO A 425 -22.01 -12.26 5.22
CA PRO A 425 -20.70 -11.66 5.46
C PRO A 425 -19.85 -11.70 4.19
N ALA A 426 -19.33 -10.55 3.80
CA ALA A 426 -18.33 -10.43 2.74
C ALA A 426 -17.03 -9.85 3.30
N VAL A 427 -15.90 -10.31 2.77
CA VAL A 427 -14.57 -9.93 3.24
C VAL A 427 -13.73 -9.34 2.12
N THR A 428 -12.60 -8.72 2.46
CA THR A 428 -11.64 -8.29 1.43
C THR A 428 -10.91 -9.50 0.85
N ILE A 429 -10.47 -9.42 -0.41
CA ILE A 429 -9.62 -10.47 -1.02
C ILE A 429 -8.39 -10.75 -0.15
N HIS A 430 -7.75 -9.70 0.38
CA HIS A 430 -6.61 -9.85 1.29
C HIS A 430 -6.92 -10.64 2.56
N ARG A 431 -8.09 -10.37 3.18
CA ARG A 431 -8.53 -11.08 4.39
C ARG A 431 -8.93 -12.53 4.07
N LEU A 432 -9.56 -12.75 2.91
CA LEU A 432 -9.89 -14.08 2.40
C LEU A 432 -8.63 -14.94 2.23
N LEU A 433 -7.54 -14.35 1.74
CA LEU A 433 -6.25 -15.02 1.56
C LEU A 433 -5.37 -15.04 2.84
N GLY A 434 -5.89 -14.60 3.98
CA GLY A 434 -5.18 -14.66 5.26
C GLY A 434 -4.03 -13.66 5.43
N TRP A 435 -4.03 -12.54 4.71
CA TRP A 435 -2.92 -11.57 4.83
C TRP A 435 -2.91 -10.82 6.16
N ASN A 436 -1.81 -10.96 6.90
CA ASN A 436 -1.59 -10.32 8.20
C ASN A 436 -0.69 -9.06 8.13
N GLY A 437 -0.35 -8.58 6.93
CA GLY A 437 0.36 -7.31 6.71
C GLY A 437 1.89 -7.37 6.74
N ASN A 438 2.50 -8.41 7.33
CA ASN A 438 3.96 -8.60 7.38
C ASN A 438 4.45 -9.91 6.77
N GLU A 439 3.59 -10.92 6.71
CA GLU A 439 3.86 -12.23 6.09
C GLU A 439 3.10 -12.32 4.75
N GLY A 440 3.43 -13.32 3.93
CA GLY A 440 2.73 -13.60 2.67
C GLY A 440 1.24 -13.93 2.86
N PHE A 441 0.60 -14.44 1.82
CA PHE A 441 -0.75 -15.01 1.96
C PHE A 441 -0.66 -16.39 2.61
N ASN A 442 -1.65 -16.73 3.44
CA ASN A 442 -1.72 -18.04 4.08
C ASN A 442 -2.32 -19.11 3.16
N HIS A 443 -3.17 -18.68 2.21
CA HIS A 443 -3.86 -19.57 1.29
C HIS A 443 -3.26 -19.49 -0.11
N ASP A 444 -3.03 -20.65 -0.71
CA ASP A 444 -2.45 -20.83 -2.04
C ASP A 444 -2.95 -22.14 -2.70
N GLU A 445 -2.20 -22.68 -3.65
CA GLU A 445 -2.56 -23.92 -4.35
C GLU A 445 -2.45 -25.17 -3.46
N ASP A 446 -1.58 -25.14 -2.44
CA ASP A 446 -1.35 -26.23 -1.49
C ASP A 446 -2.33 -26.15 -0.30
N ASP A 447 -2.71 -24.94 0.12
CA ASP A 447 -3.75 -24.67 1.12
C ASP A 447 -4.89 -23.79 0.56
N PRO A 448 -5.79 -24.36 -0.27
CA PRO A 448 -6.85 -23.60 -0.93
C PRO A 448 -7.94 -23.15 0.04
N ILE A 449 -8.64 -22.07 -0.31
CA ILE A 449 -9.80 -21.60 0.44
C ILE A 449 -10.96 -22.61 0.39
N GLU A 450 -11.80 -22.61 1.43
CA GLU A 450 -12.95 -23.51 1.53
C GLU A 450 -14.23 -22.85 1.01
N GLY A 451 -14.85 -23.44 -0.02
CA GLY A 451 -16.14 -23.00 -0.54
C GLY A 451 -16.49 -23.62 -1.89
N LYS A 452 -17.72 -23.39 -2.35
CA LYS A 452 -18.27 -23.93 -3.61
C LYS A 452 -18.65 -22.85 -4.61
N LEU A 453 -19.05 -21.67 -4.15
CA LEU A 453 -19.34 -20.49 -4.95
C LEU A 453 -18.53 -19.31 -4.43
N VAL A 454 -17.79 -18.62 -5.30
CA VAL A 454 -17.15 -17.33 -4.98
C VAL A 454 -17.69 -16.23 -5.88
N VAL A 455 -18.17 -15.14 -5.27
CA VAL A 455 -18.59 -13.93 -5.96
C VAL A 455 -17.63 -12.80 -5.59
N ILE A 456 -16.99 -12.23 -6.62
CA ILE A 456 -15.97 -11.20 -6.48
C ILE A 456 -16.50 -9.90 -7.10
N ASP A 457 -16.84 -8.89 -6.29
CA ASP A 457 -17.34 -7.60 -6.80
C ASP A 457 -16.25 -6.53 -6.87
N GLU A 458 -16.51 -5.48 -7.65
CA GLU A 458 -15.58 -4.41 -7.99
C GLU A 458 -14.23 -4.93 -8.54
N PHE A 459 -14.28 -6.01 -9.36
CA PHE A 459 -13.09 -6.67 -9.90
C PHE A 459 -12.24 -5.77 -10.81
N SER A 460 -12.77 -4.64 -11.27
CA SER A 460 -12.01 -3.61 -12.01
C SER A 460 -10.85 -3.03 -11.19
N MET A 461 -10.90 -3.11 -9.86
CA MET A 461 -9.85 -2.62 -8.97
C MET A 461 -8.74 -3.67 -8.70
N VAL A 462 -8.87 -4.91 -9.17
CA VAL A 462 -7.93 -6.00 -8.90
C VAL A 462 -6.78 -5.97 -9.92
N ASP A 463 -5.54 -5.92 -9.43
CA ASP A 463 -4.34 -5.97 -10.27
C ASP A 463 -3.92 -7.40 -10.62
N VAL A 464 -2.94 -7.54 -11.52
CA VAL A 464 -2.48 -8.85 -12.03
C VAL A 464 -1.89 -9.73 -10.93
N TRP A 465 -1.19 -9.15 -9.96
CA TRP A 465 -0.57 -9.93 -8.90
C TRP A 465 -1.64 -10.47 -7.94
N LEU A 466 -2.54 -9.62 -7.45
CA LEU A 466 -3.62 -10.03 -6.54
C LEU A 466 -4.60 -11.00 -7.21
N ALA A 467 -4.92 -10.80 -8.49
CA ALA A 467 -5.76 -11.73 -9.24
C ALA A 467 -5.13 -13.12 -9.33
N ASN A 468 -3.82 -13.20 -9.61
CA ASN A 468 -3.11 -14.48 -9.66
C ASN A 468 -3.16 -15.20 -8.30
N GLN A 469 -2.89 -14.50 -7.21
CA GLN A 469 -2.93 -15.08 -5.86
C GLN A 469 -4.34 -15.57 -5.50
N LEU A 470 -5.38 -14.78 -5.82
CA LEU A 470 -6.76 -15.18 -5.62
C LEU A 470 -7.11 -16.45 -6.39
N PHE A 471 -6.86 -16.50 -7.70
CA PHE A 471 -7.27 -17.64 -8.52
C PHE A 471 -6.49 -18.92 -8.23
N LYS A 472 -5.22 -18.80 -7.80
CA LYS A 472 -4.42 -19.94 -7.34
C LYS A 472 -4.98 -20.56 -6.07
N ALA A 473 -5.41 -19.73 -5.12
CA ALA A 473 -5.96 -20.17 -3.85
C ALA A 473 -7.38 -20.76 -3.95
N LEU A 474 -8.00 -20.78 -5.14
CA LEU A 474 -9.33 -21.34 -5.31
C LEU A 474 -9.28 -22.87 -5.40
N PRO A 475 -10.20 -23.60 -4.73
CA PRO A 475 -10.25 -25.06 -4.79
C PRO A 475 -10.64 -25.56 -6.19
N PRO A 476 -10.32 -26.82 -6.54
CA PRO A 476 -10.53 -27.33 -7.90
C PRO A 476 -11.99 -27.34 -8.38
N ALA A 477 -12.94 -27.59 -7.48
CA ALA A 477 -14.37 -27.72 -7.77
C ALA A 477 -15.16 -26.51 -7.22
N ILE A 478 -14.88 -25.32 -7.78
CA ILE A 478 -15.51 -24.06 -7.37
C ILE A 478 -16.11 -23.33 -8.56
N GLN A 479 -17.28 -22.73 -8.32
CA GLN A 479 -17.93 -21.80 -9.22
C GLN A 479 -17.48 -20.37 -8.93
N VAL A 480 -17.15 -19.62 -9.97
CA VAL A 480 -16.59 -18.26 -9.86
C VAL A 480 -17.43 -17.27 -10.65
N ILE A 481 -17.83 -16.20 -9.95
CA ILE A 481 -18.59 -15.09 -10.54
C ILE A 481 -17.80 -13.81 -10.32
N ILE A 482 -17.30 -13.25 -11.42
CA ILE A 482 -16.57 -12.00 -11.44
C ILE A 482 -17.56 -10.87 -11.73
N VAL A 483 -17.66 -9.88 -10.85
CA VAL A 483 -18.53 -8.72 -11.02
C VAL A 483 -17.69 -7.45 -11.09
N GLY A 484 -17.96 -6.61 -12.07
CA GLY A 484 -17.23 -5.35 -12.21
C GLY A 484 -17.73 -4.45 -13.32
N ASP A 485 -17.12 -3.28 -13.44
CA ASP A 485 -17.42 -2.28 -14.46
C ASP A 485 -16.14 -1.96 -15.23
N GLU A 486 -16.11 -2.28 -16.52
CA GLU A 486 -14.94 -2.09 -17.38
C GLU A 486 -14.59 -0.61 -17.64
N ASP A 487 -15.57 0.28 -17.45
CA ASP A 487 -15.45 1.71 -17.74
C ASP A 487 -14.99 2.53 -16.52
N GLN A 488 -14.99 1.90 -15.34
CA GLN A 488 -14.40 2.49 -14.13
C GLN A 488 -12.87 2.59 -14.22
N LEU A 489 -12.28 3.29 -13.25
CA LEU A 489 -10.83 3.34 -13.09
C LEU A 489 -10.24 1.93 -12.95
N PRO A 490 -9.10 1.65 -13.63
CA PRO A 490 -8.39 0.39 -13.45
C PRO A 490 -7.77 0.30 -12.04
N SER A 491 -7.27 -0.89 -11.69
CA SER A 491 -6.53 -1.15 -10.46
C SER A 491 -5.37 -0.15 -10.24
N VAL A 492 -4.96 0.11 -9.00
CA VAL A 492 -3.80 0.98 -8.75
C VAL A 492 -2.50 0.28 -9.15
N GLY A 493 -2.40 -1.03 -8.91
CA GLY A 493 -1.27 -1.86 -9.31
C GLY A 493 -1.22 -2.18 -10.82
N PRO A 494 -0.23 -2.98 -11.25
CA PRO A 494 0.00 -3.26 -12.66
C PRO A 494 -1.07 -4.15 -13.31
N GLY A 495 -1.33 -3.88 -14.59
CA GLY A 495 -2.22 -4.63 -15.47
C GLY A 495 -3.70 -4.27 -15.35
N GLN A 496 -4.56 -4.85 -16.20
CA GLN A 496 -5.98 -4.49 -16.33
C GLN A 496 -6.85 -5.75 -16.48
N VAL A 497 -6.84 -6.60 -15.47
CA VAL A 497 -7.32 -7.99 -15.52
C VAL A 497 -8.76 -8.09 -16.08
N LEU A 498 -9.73 -7.37 -15.50
CA LEU A 498 -11.13 -7.43 -15.95
C LEU A 498 -11.27 -7.07 -17.44
N LYS A 499 -10.61 -5.99 -17.87
CA LYS A 499 -10.70 -5.48 -19.24
C LYS A 499 -10.05 -6.44 -20.23
N ASP A 500 -8.91 -7.02 -19.88
CA ASP A 500 -8.20 -7.99 -20.72
C ASP A 500 -8.99 -9.30 -20.85
N ILE A 501 -9.60 -9.77 -19.75
CA ILE A 501 -10.46 -10.95 -19.80
C ILE A 501 -11.69 -10.70 -20.68
N LEU A 502 -12.38 -9.56 -20.50
CA LEU A 502 -13.53 -9.19 -21.32
C LEU A 502 -13.16 -9.08 -22.81
N LYS A 503 -12.00 -8.48 -23.12
CA LYS A 503 -11.50 -8.33 -24.48
C LYS A 503 -11.16 -9.67 -25.15
N SER A 504 -10.77 -10.69 -24.37
CA SER A 504 -10.47 -12.03 -24.90
C SER A 504 -11.69 -12.71 -25.52
N GLY A 505 -12.89 -12.41 -25.02
CA GLY A 505 -14.14 -13.08 -25.43
C GLY A 505 -14.19 -14.58 -25.14
N LYS A 506 -13.29 -15.11 -24.30
CA LYS A 506 -13.18 -16.54 -23.99
C LYS A 506 -14.03 -16.98 -22.80
N ILE A 507 -14.42 -16.05 -21.93
CA ILE A 507 -15.17 -16.31 -20.71
C ILE A 507 -16.61 -15.84 -20.89
N ASN A 508 -17.57 -16.66 -20.42
CA ASN A 508 -18.98 -16.35 -20.51
C ASN A 508 -19.28 -15.04 -19.78
N THR A 509 -19.90 -14.08 -20.49
CA THR A 509 -20.07 -12.71 -20.01
C THR A 509 -21.52 -12.26 -20.24
N VAL A 510 -22.17 -11.78 -19.18
CA VAL A 510 -23.47 -11.11 -19.29
C VAL A 510 -23.30 -9.62 -18.97
N ARG A 511 -23.79 -8.79 -19.88
CA ARG A 511 -23.74 -7.34 -19.77
C ARG A 511 -25.13 -6.80 -19.43
N LEU A 512 -25.26 -6.15 -18.28
CA LEU A 512 -26.47 -5.44 -17.88
C LEU A 512 -26.52 -4.09 -18.59
N THR A 513 -27.55 -3.87 -19.41
CA THR A 513 -27.78 -2.64 -20.17
C THR A 513 -28.89 -1.79 -19.58
N ASP A 514 -29.83 -2.42 -18.89
CA ASP A 514 -31.03 -1.77 -18.36
C ASP A 514 -30.71 -1.05 -17.04
N ILE A 515 -31.17 0.20 -16.92
CA ILE A 515 -30.83 1.08 -15.81
C ILE A 515 -32.06 1.27 -14.93
N TYR A 516 -31.89 0.98 -13.64
CA TYR A 516 -32.99 0.92 -12.66
C TYR A 516 -32.84 1.91 -11.51
N ARG A 517 -31.81 2.76 -11.54
CA ARG A 517 -31.70 3.85 -10.56
C ARG A 517 -32.91 4.77 -10.74
N GLN A 518 -33.70 4.92 -9.68
CA GLN A 518 -35.01 5.57 -9.73
C GLN A 518 -34.93 7.04 -10.18
N SER A 519 -35.22 7.27 -11.47
CA SER A 519 -36.17 8.23 -12.02
C SER A 519 -35.99 8.16 -13.54
N GLU A 520 -37.02 7.80 -14.31
CA GLU A 520 -37.02 8.01 -15.76
C GLU A 520 -36.53 9.45 -16.04
N GLY A 521 -35.38 9.61 -16.72
CA GLY A 521 -34.82 10.91 -17.08
C GLY A 521 -33.70 11.48 -16.20
N SER A 522 -32.95 10.67 -15.44
CA SER A 522 -31.73 11.15 -14.77
C SER A 522 -30.64 11.57 -15.77
N SER A 523 -30.32 12.86 -15.83
CA SER A 523 -29.33 13.41 -16.76
C SER A 523 -27.88 13.10 -16.36
N ILE A 524 -27.65 12.63 -15.13
CA ILE A 524 -26.35 12.14 -14.65
C ILE A 524 -25.97 10.86 -15.38
N ILE A 525 -26.93 9.95 -15.55
CA ILE A 525 -26.69 8.65 -16.17
C ILE A 525 -26.44 8.82 -17.66
N ASP A 526 -27.27 9.62 -18.34
CA ASP A 526 -27.07 9.97 -19.75
C ASP A 526 -25.70 10.62 -19.99
N LEU A 527 -25.25 11.46 -19.03
CA LEU A 527 -23.92 12.04 -19.07
C LEU A 527 -22.83 10.97 -18.89
N ALA A 528 -23.00 10.04 -17.96
CA ALA A 528 -22.03 8.95 -17.76
C ALA A 528 -21.87 8.11 -19.04
N HIS A 529 -22.97 7.78 -19.72
CA HIS A 529 -22.94 7.10 -21.02
C HIS A 529 -22.23 7.95 -22.09
N SER A 530 -22.59 9.23 -22.19
CA SER A 530 -21.94 10.13 -23.14
C SER A 530 -20.43 10.20 -22.91
N ILE A 531 -20.00 10.35 -21.65
CA ILE A 531 -18.59 10.38 -21.26
C ILE A 531 -17.89 9.06 -21.61
N LYS A 532 -18.53 7.92 -21.33
CA LYS A 532 -18.02 6.59 -21.71
C LYS A 532 -17.76 6.53 -23.21
N ASP A 533 -18.71 7.02 -24.02
CA ASP A 533 -18.61 7.01 -25.47
C ASP A 533 -17.65 8.09 -26.00
N GLY A 534 -17.10 8.94 -25.12
CA GLY A 534 -16.19 10.02 -25.48
C GLY A 534 -16.89 11.25 -26.04
N VAL A 535 -18.20 11.35 -25.84
CA VAL A 535 -19.05 12.42 -26.31
C VAL A 535 -19.38 13.35 -25.15
N ILE A 536 -19.36 14.66 -25.39
CA ILE A 536 -19.90 15.63 -24.44
C ILE A 536 -21.23 16.14 -24.99
N PRO A 537 -22.32 16.03 -24.21
CA PRO A 537 -23.59 16.60 -24.60
C PRO A 537 -23.51 18.12 -24.79
N ASP A 538 -24.18 18.65 -25.82
CA ASP A 538 -24.27 20.11 -26.07
C ASP A 538 -24.95 20.88 -24.93
N ASP A 539 -25.65 20.17 -24.05
CA ASP A 539 -26.36 20.73 -22.91
C ASP A 539 -25.54 20.66 -21.60
N ILE A 540 -24.25 20.32 -21.66
CA ILE A 540 -23.40 20.13 -20.47
C ILE A 540 -23.40 21.35 -19.55
N THR A 541 -23.44 22.56 -20.11
CA THR A 541 -23.48 23.83 -19.39
C THR A 541 -24.88 24.25 -18.95
N LYS A 542 -25.94 23.60 -19.44
CA LYS A 542 -27.32 23.91 -19.11
C LYS A 542 -27.75 23.16 -17.85
N PRO A 543 -28.36 23.84 -16.86
CA PRO A 543 -28.85 23.17 -15.67
C PRO A 543 -29.99 22.21 -16.02
N ARG A 544 -29.93 21.01 -15.45
CA ARG A 544 -30.96 19.96 -15.49
C ARG A 544 -31.50 19.74 -14.07
N VAL A 545 -32.43 18.81 -13.91
CA VAL A 545 -33.08 18.52 -12.63
C VAL A 545 -32.06 18.03 -11.58
N ASP A 546 -31.11 17.20 -12.01
CA ASP A 546 -30.13 16.49 -11.19
C ASP A 546 -28.67 16.86 -11.53
N ARG A 547 -28.43 17.79 -12.46
CA ARG A 547 -27.09 18.20 -12.89
C ARG A 547 -26.95 19.70 -13.09
N ALA A 548 -25.84 20.27 -12.62
CA ALA A 548 -25.46 21.65 -12.93
C ALA A 548 -23.97 21.78 -13.27
N PHE A 549 -23.61 22.77 -14.09
CA PHE A 549 -22.23 23.13 -14.40
C PHE A 549 -21.98 24.61 -14.10
N PHE A 550 -21.01 24.89 -13.23
CA PHE A 550 -20.59 26.24 -12.88
C PHE A 550 -19.24 26.58 -13.52
N GLN A 551 -19.25 27.43 -14.54
CA GLN A 551 -18.03 27.81 -15.22
C GLN A 551 -17.15 28.70 -14.34
N CYS A 552 -15.92 28.27 -14.08
CA CYS A 552 -14.96 29.01 -13.28
C CYS A 552 -13.51 28.63 -13.62
N LYS A 553 -12.56 29.51 -13.28
CA LYS A 553 -11.12 29.23 -13.42
C LYS A 553 -10.57 28.52 -12.19
N GLN A 554 -9.38 27.92 -12.32
CA GLN A 554 -8.71 27.19 -11.23
C GLN A 554 -8.58 27.96 -9.91
N ASN A 555 -8.39 29.28 -9.94
CA ASN A 555 -8.31 30.12 -8.74
C ASN A 555 -9.68 30.45 -8.11
N GLN A 556 -10.77 30.21 -8.83
CA GLN A 556 -12.15 30.47 -8.38
C GLN A 556 -12.85 29.21 -7.85
N VAL A 557 -12.31 28.02 -8.13
CA VAL A 557 -12.90 26.72 -7.73
C VAL A 557 -13.25 26.71 -6.25
N LEU A 558 -12.34 27.12 -5.37
CA LEU A 558 -12.54 27.08 -3.93
C LEU A 558 -13.77 27.90 -3.51
N GLU A 559 -13.97 29.08 -4.10
CA GLU A 559 -15.13 29.93 -3.81
C GLU A 559 -16.43 29.34 -4.37
N VAL A 560 -16.40 28.77 -5.58
CA VAL A 560 -17.58 28.13 -6.18
C VAL A 560 -18.00 26.90 -5.37
N VAL A 561 -17.06 26.04 -5.00
CA VAL A 561 -17.33 24.86 -4.15
C VAL A 561 -17.90 25.28 -2.80
N ARG A 562 -17.37 26.35 -2.20
CA ARG A 562 -17.90 26.93 -0.95
C ARG A 562 -19.36 27.38 -1.11
N GLN A 563 -19.67 28.12 -2.17
CA GLN A 563 -21.03 28.62 -2.43
C GLN A 563 -22.02 27.49 -2.66
N VAL A 564 -21.64 26.50 -3.46
CA VAL A 564 -22.46 25.32 -3.73
C VAL A 564 -22.73 24.54 -2.45
N SER A 565 -21.69 24.27 -1.67
CA SER A 565 -21.80 23.55 -0.39
C SER A 565 -22.64 24.32 0.63
N ALA A 566 -22.51 25.64 0.69
CA ALA A 566 -23.32 26.50 1.56
C ALA A 566 -24.80 26.50 1.16
N ASN A 567 -25.10 26.41 -0.13
CA ASN A 567 -26.47 26.28 -0.61
C ASN A 567 -27.06 24.90 -0.31
N ALA A 568 -26.25 23.83 -0.36
CA ALA A 568 -26.67 22.50 0.08
C ALA A 568 -27.03 22.49 1.58
N LEU A 569 -26.20 23.10 2.43
CA LEU A 569 -26.48 23.30 3.86
C LEU A 569 -27.81 24.02 4.10
N LYS A 570 -28.08 25.11 3.37
CA LYS A 570 -29.35 25.85 3.47
C LYS A 570 -30.57 25.02 3.09
N LYS A 571 -30.40 24.01 2.22
CA LYS A 571 -31.45 23.08 1.81
C LYS A 571 -31.60 21.90 2.78
N GLY A 572 -30.85 21.86 3.88
CA GLY A 572 -30.95 20.83 4.91
C GLY A 572 -30.00 19.63 4.72
N TYR A 573 -29.14 19.65 3.70
CA TYR A 573 -28.11 18.62 3.54
C TYR A 573 -26.97 18.82 4.53
N THR A 574 -26.37 17.72 4.98
CA THR A 574 -25.25 17.70 5.91
C THR A 574 -23.93 17.44 5.20
N ALA A 575 -22.82 17.48 5.95
CA ALA A 575 -21.50 17.10 5.43
C ALA A 575 -21.44 15.63 4.97
N LYS A 576 -22.33 14.76 5.46
CA LYS A 576 -22.39 13.34 5.04
C LYS A 576 -22.97 13.22 3.63
N ASP A 577 -23.93 14.07 3.29
CA ASP A 577 -24.64 14.02 2.01
C ASP A 577 -23.83 14.63 0.86
N VAL A 578 -22.94 15.57 1.18
CA VAL A 578 -22.10 16.27 0.19
C VAL A 578 -20.70 15.68 0.16
N GLN A 579 -20.26 15.30 -1.04
CA GLN A 579 -18.89 14.87 -1.29
C GLN A 579 -18.23 15.71 -2.37
N VAL A 580 -17.09 16.32 -2.05
CA VAL A 580 -16.24 16.95 -3.06
C VAL A 580 -15.20 15.94 -3.54
N LEU A 581 -15.07 15.76 -4.85
CA LEU A 581 -14.11 14.84 -5.46
C LEU A 581 -13.11 15.60 -6.30
N ALA A 582 -11.82 15.49 -5.99
CA ALA A 582 -10.75 16.13 -6.74
C ALA A 582 -9.64 15.12 -7.08
N PRO A 583 -9.00 15.20 -8.27
CA PRO A 583 -7.99 14.22 -8.65
C PRO A 583 -6.64 14.43 -7.96
N MET A 584 -6.34 15.65 -7.50
CA MET A 584 -5.01 16.02 -6.99
C MET A 584 -5.08 16.58 -5.57
N TYR A 585 -4.04 16.27 -4.76
CA TYR A 585 -3.90 16.79 -3.39
C TYR A 585 -3.44 18.26 -3.37
N ARG A 586 -2.38 18.56 -4.12
CA ARG A 586 -1.74 19.89 -4.14
C ARG A 586 -2.42 20.87 -5.11
N GLY A 587 -2.26 22.17 -4.83
CA GLY A 587 -2.69 23.27 -5.69
C GLY A 587 -3.92 24.02 -5.18
N SER A 588 -4.27 25.15 -5.79
CA SER A 588 -5.36 26.04 -5.33
C SER A 588 -6.77 25.41 -5.38
N ALA A 589 -6.91 24.33 -6.14
CA ALA A 589 -8.13 23.54 -6.24
C ALA A 589 -7.96 22.13 -5.64
N GLY A 590 -6.78 21.81 -5.10
CA GLY A 590 -6.47 20.48 -4.58
C GLY A 590 -7.17 20.16 -3.26
N ILE A 591 -7.17 18.87 -2.91
CA ILE A 591 -7.80 18.33 -1.70
C ILE A 591 -7.30 19.07 -0.44
N ASP A 592 -6.01 19.37 -0.35
CA ASP A 592 -5.37 20.00 0.81
C ASP A 592 -5.89 21.42 1.06
N ALA A 593 -6.31 22.12 -0.01
CA ALA A 593 -6.89 23.46 0.07
C ALA A 593 -8.41 23.42 0.30
N LEU A 594 -9.09 22.43 -0.30
CA LEU A 594 -10.54 22.28 -0.20
C LEU A 594 -10.99 21.80 1.19
N ASN A 595 -10.27 20.87 1.81
CA ASN A 595 -10.64 20.29 3.11
C ASN A 595 -10.74 21.34 4.23
N PRO A 596 -9.74 22.21 4.47
CA PRO A 596 -9.83 23.24 5.50
C PRO A 596 -10.97 24.24 5.25
N MET A 597 -11.22 24.60 3.99
CA MET A 597 -12.32 25.48 3.63
C MET A 597 -13.68 24.82 3.94
N LEU A 598 -13.85 23.57 3.54
CA LEU A 598 -15.09 22.81 3.76
C LEU A 598 -15.30 22.53 5.26
N GLN A 599 -14.23 22.23 6.00
CA GLN A 599 -14.30 22.11 7.46
C GLN A 599 -14.82 23.41 8.08
N ASN A 600 -14.29 24.57 7.70
CA ASN A 600 -14.76 25.85 8.25
C ASN A 600 -16.22 26.16 7.86
N LEU A 601 -16.71 25.62 6.75
CA LEU A 601 -18.09 25.78 6.31
C LEU A 601 -19.06 24.84 7.05
N PHE A 602 -18.74 23.54 7.11
CA PHE A 602 -19.59 22.51 7.70
C PHE A 602 -19.42 22.38 9.21
N ASN A 603 -18.21 22.60 9.70
CA ASN A 603 -17.83 22.48 11.11
C ASN A 603 -16.94 23.66 11.57
N PRO A 604 -17.49 24.89 11.61
CA PRO A 604 -16.75 26.09 12.01
C PRO A 604 -16.23 25.96 13.44
N LYS A 605 -15.08 26.60 13.71
CA LYS A 605 -14.50 26.69 15.04
C LYS A 605 -15.46 27.39 16.00
N SER A 606 -15.61 26.83 17.20
CA SER A 606 -16.44 27.36 18.27
C SER A 606 -15.82 26.99 19.62
N ASP A 607 -15.91 27.86 20.61
CA ASP A 607 -15.39 27.60 21.97
C ASP A 607 -16.10 26.43 22.67
N GLN A 608 -17.28 26.04 22.19
CA GLN A 608 -18.03 24.89 22.71
C GLN A 608 -17.58 23.55 22.09
N LYS A 609 -16.75 23.58 21.04
CA LYS A 609 -16.28 22.36 20.36
C LYS A 609 -14.83 22.08 20.73
N ARG A 610 -14.59 20.86 21.19
CA ARG A 610 -13.23 20.37 21.42
C ARG A 610 -12.53 20.21 20.08
N GLU A 611 -11.26 20.58 20.05
CA GLU A 611 -10.37 20.41 18.90
C GLU A 611 -9.01 19.87 19.32
N LEU A 612 -8.38 19.09 18.45
CA LEU A 612 -7.03 18.57 18.61
C LEU A 612 -6.20 18.90 17.37
N ILE A 613 -5.06 19.57 17.59
CA ILE A 613 -4.14 19.95 16.50
C ILE A 613 -3.06 18.88 16.36
N PHE A 614 -2.86 18.43 15.12
CA PHE A 614 -1.84 17.46 14.72
C PHE A 614 -1.19 17.91 13.40
N GLY A 615 0.09 18.29 13.45
CA GLY A 615 0.77 18.95 12.33
C GLY A 615 0.06 20.26 11.95
N GLU A 616 -0.34 20.37 10.69
CA GLU A 616 -1.11 21.51 10.17
C GLU A 616 -2.64 21.30 10.24
N ILE A 617 -3.09 20.11 10.65
CA ILE A 617 -4.50 19.71 10.65
C ILE A 617 -5.09 19.92 12.04
N ALA A 618 -6.25 20.57 12.10
CA ALA A 618 -7.05 20.67 13.32
C ALA A 618 -8.27 19.75 13.21
N TYR A 619 -8.32 18.69 14.02
CA TYR A 619 -9.46 17.78 14.11
C TYR A 619 -10.45 18.30 15.15
N ARG A 620 -11.74 18.36 14.81
CA ARG A 620 -12.82 18.85 15.68
C ARG A 620 -13.91 17.81 15.84
N VAL A 621 -14.60 17.82 16.97
CA VAL A 621 -15.84 17.05 17.12
C VAL A 621 -16.83 17.45 16.01
N GLY A 622 -17.39 16.45 15.33
CA GLY A 622 -18.24 16.58 14.14
C GLY A 622 -17.49 16.59 12.80
N ASP A 623 -16.15 16.47 12.79
CA ASP A 623 -15.41 16.39 11.54
C ASP A 623 -15.65 15.08 10.81
N LYS A 624 -15.78 15.20 9.49
CA LYS A 624 -15.82 14.07 8.56
C LYS A 624 -14.39 13.66 8.22
N VAL A 625 -14.01 12.43 8.53
CA VAL A 625 -12.64 11.91 8.42
C VAL A 625 -12.56 10.62 7.61
N LEU A 626 -11.42 10.37 6.98
CA LEU A 626 -11.12 9.22 6.14
C LEU A 626 -10.06 8.37 6.82
N GLN A 627 -10.28 7.07 6.94
CA GLN A 627 -9.24 6.13 7.34
C GLN A 627 -8.26 5.88 6.18
N LEU A 628 -6.95 5.93 6.46
CA LEU A 628 -5.88 5.76 5.47
C LEU A 628 -5.22 4.37 5.50
N VAL A 629 -5.33 3.66 6.61
CA VAL A 629 -4.69 2.35 6.85
C VAL A 629 -5.73 1.36 7.37
N ASN A 630 -5.70 0.11 6.93
CA ASN A 630 -6.62 -0.91 7.43
C ASN A 630 -6.35 -1.19 8.93
N GLN A 631 -7.41 -1.29 9.72
CA GLN A 631 -7.40 -1.76 11.12
C GLN A 631 -8.38 -2.94 11.22
N PRO A 632 -7.93 -4.16 10.90
CA PRO A 632 -8.79 -5.33 10.82
C PRO A 632 -9.46 -5.68 12.16
N ASP A 633 -8.73 -5.50 13.26
CA ASP A 633 -9.21 -5.78 14.63
C ASP A 633 -10.40 -4.90 15.02
N ASP A 634 -10.37 -3.64 14.59
CA ASP A 634 -11.44 -2.66 14.81
C ASP A 634 -12.53 -2.71 13.72
N ASN A 635 -12.37 -3.58 12.71
CA ASN A 635 -13.25 -3.67 11.55
C ASN A 635 -13.43 -2.33 10.80
N VAL A 636 -12.34 -1.56 10.69
CA VAL A 636 -12.29 -0.30 9.93
C VAL A 636 -11.24 -0.40 8.83
N PHE A 637 -11.60 0.01 7.62
CA PHE A 637 -10.77 -0.18 6.43
C PHE A 637 -10.36 1.15 5.79
N ASN A 638 -9.27 1.09 5.03
CA ASN A 638 -8.78 2.21 4.24
C ASN A 638 -9.85 2.70 3.26
N GLY A 639 -10.19 3.98 3.33
CA GLY A 639 -11.25 4.61 2.55
C GLY A 639 -12.57 4.75 3.30
N ASP A 640 -12.71 4.19 4.51
CA ASP A 640 -13.90 4.37 5.33
C ASP A 640 -14.00 5.80 5.82
N ILE A 641 -15.22 6.33 5.74
CA ILE A 641 -15.54 7.70 6.16
C ILE A 641 -16.22 7.63 7.53
N GLY A 642 -15.57 8.22 8.53
CA GLY A 642 -16.07 8.33 9.89
C GLY A 642 -16.42 9.77 10.27
N GLU A 643 -17.03 9.91 11.45
CA GLU A 643 -17.27 11.19 12.09
C GLU A 643 -16.64 11.21 13.47
N ILE A 644 -15.92 12.29 13.81
CA ILE A 644 -15.36 12.47 15.15
C ILE A 644 -16.51 12.73 16.14
N VAL A 645 -16.75 11.81 17.05
CA VAL A 645 -17.84 11.93 18.05
C VAL A 645 -17.37 12.56 19.36
N SER A 646 -16.12 12.35 19.75
CA SER A 646 -15.58 12.98 20.96
C SER A 646 -14.05 13.12 20.92
N ILE A 647 -13.55 14.07 21.71
CA ILE A 647 -12.12 14.30 21.91
C ILE A 647 -11.90 14.44 23.42
N ILE A 648 -10.98 13.65 23.97
CA ILE A 648 -10.58 13.68 25.38
C ILE A 648 -9.12 14.14 25.45
N TYR A 649 -8.86 15.18 26.24
CA TYR A 649 -7.50 15.70 26.41
C TYR A 649 -6.72 14.89 27.43
N ALA A 650 -5.41 14.81 27.25
CA ALA A 650 -4.48 14.13 28.17
C ALA A 650 -4.62 14.53 29.65
N LYS A 651 -5.09 15.74 29.95
CA LYS A 651 -5.28 16.21 31.34
C LYS A 651 -6.51 15.61 32.02
N GLU A 652 -7.41 14.99 31.26
CA GLU A 652 -8.75 14.58 31.68
C GLU A 652 -8.90 13.05 31.81
N ASN A 653 -7.91 12.27 31.38
CA ASN A 653 -7.95 10.80 31.46
C ASN A 653 -6.78 10.22 32.27
N LEU A 654 -6.98 9.00 32.76
CA LEU A 654 -6.00 8.28 33.59
C LEU A 654 -4.71 7.95 32.81
N GLU A 655 -4.83 7.73 31.51
CA GLU A 655 -3.73 7.37 30.60
C GLU A 655 -2.81 8.55 30.25
N LYS A 656 -3.23 9.78 30.55
CA LYS A 656 -2.48 11.02 30.26
C LYS A 656 -2.15 11.21 28.77
N GLN A 657 -3.06 10.81 27.89
CA GLN A 657 -2.89 10.93 26.43
C GLN A 657 -4.11 11.57 25.77
N ASP A 658 -3.93 12.29 24.65
CA ASP A 658 -5.08 12.77 23.90
C ASP A 658 -5.70 11.62 23.12
N GLN A 659 -7.02 11.50 23.21
CA GLN A 659 -7.82 10.47 22.56
C GLN A 659 -8.88 11.11 21.68
N ILE A 660 -9.05 10.61 20.47
CA ILE A 660 -10.14 10.95 19.55
C ILE A 660 -10.98 9.69 19.35
N PHE A 661 -12.29 9.81 19.49
CA PHE A 661 -13.23 8.74 19.17
C PHE A 661 -13.90 9.05 17.85
N ILE A 662 -13.78 8.12 16.90
CA ILE A 662 -14.36 8.24 15.56
C ILE A 662 -15.41 7.14 15.40
N ASN A 663 -16.59 7.54 14.94
CA ASN A 663 -17.67 6.62 14.63
C ASN A 663 -17.69 6.34 13.12
N TYR A 664 -17.39 5.10 12.74
CA TYR A 664 -17.50 4.55 11.40
C TYR A 664 -18.80 3.76 11.28
N GLU A 665 -19.90 4.47 11.00
CA GLU A 665 -21.22 3.86 10.73
C GLU A 665 -21.68 2.86 11.81
N GLY A 666 -21.47 3.19 13.09
CA GLY A 666 -21.87 2.38 14.24
C GLY A 666 -20.69 1.79 15.01
N THR A 667 -19.53 1.64 14.37
CA THR A 667 -18.30 1.18 15.03
C THR A 667 -17.53 2.38 15.58
N GLN A 668 -17.42 2.49 16.90
CA GLN A 668 -16.61 3.53 17.54
C GLN A 668 -15.20 3.02 17.81
N VAL A 669 -14.22 3.71 17.23
CA VAL A 669 -12.79 3.38 17.37
C VAL A 669 -12.06 4.53 18.04
N MET A 670 -11.15 4.20 18.95
CA MET A 670 -10.33 5.15 19.69
C MET A 670 -8.98 5.32 18.99
N TYR A 671 -8.61 6.57 18.75
CA TYR A 671 -7.33 6.96 18.18
C TYR A 671 -6.55 7.78 19.19
N THR A 672 -5.32 7.37 19.45
CA THR A 672 -4.36 8.19 20.19
C THR A 672 -3.74 9.22 19.26
N ARG A 673 -2.94 10.13 19.83
CA ARG A 673 -2.20 11.13 19.04
C ARG A 673 -1.26 10.51 17.99
N GLN A 674 -0.78 9.28 18.20
CA GLN A 674 0.14 8.60 17.27
C GLN A 674 -0.61 8.04 16.05
N ASP A 675 -1.84 7.60 16.28
CA ASP A 675 -2.71 7.01 15.25
C ASP A 675 -3.27 8.08 14.29
N LEU A 676 -3.09 9.36 14.58
CA LEU A 676 -3.61 10.46 13.74
C LEU A 676 -2.95 10.51 12.36
N ASN A 677 -1.79 9.87 12.17
CA ASN A 677 -1.22 9.67 10.83
C ASN A 677 -2.07 8.73 9.95
N ASN A 678 -2.93 7.92 10.57
CA ASN A 678 -3.79 6.95 9.88
C ASN A 678 -5.12 7.56 9.42
N ILE A 679 -5.37 8.85 9.69
CA ILE A 679 -6.62 9.52 9.32
C ILE A 679 -6.38 10.88 8.66
N THR A 680 -7.32 11.33 7.84
CA THR A 680 -7.33 12.70 7.27
C THR A 680 -8.76 13.22 7.14
N HIS A 681 -8.95 14.50 6.81
CA HIS A 681 -10.30 15.03 6.52
C HIS A 681 -10.87 14.43 5.23
N ALA A 682 -12.18 14.18 5.22
CA ALA A 682 -12.89 13.54 4.11
C ALA A 682 -13.99 14.40 3.47
N TYR A 683 -14.04 15.70 3.76
CA TYR A 683 -14.96 16.62 3.08
C TYR A 683 -14.70 16.66 1.58
N CYS A 684 -13.41 16.67 1.21
CA CYS A 684 -12.91 16.40 -0.12
C CYS A 684 -12.01 15.16 -0.07
N CYS A 685 -12.19 14.24 -1.02
CA CYS A 685 -11.32 13.08 -1.17
C CYS A 685 -10.95 12.89 -2.65
N SER A 686 -9.98 12.02 -2.89
CA SER A 686 -9.59 11.68 -4.25
C SER A 686 -10.63 10.77 -4.91
N ILE A 687 -10.73 10.84 -6.24
CA ILE A 687 -11.67 10.01 -7.01
C ILE A 687 -11.35 8.51 -6.84
N HIS A 688 -10.08 8.14 -6.69
CA HIS A 688 -9.68 6.76 -6.38
C HIS A 688 -10.21 6.31 -5.02
N LYS A 689 -10.11 7.15 -3.98
CA LYS A 689 -10.61 6.85 -2.63
C LYS A 689 -12.13 6.86 -2.52
N SER A 690 -12.85 7.27 -3.56
CA SER A 690 -14.32 7.17 -3.63
C SER A 690 -14.82 5.96 -4.45
N GLN A 691 -13.94 5.10 -4.96
CA GLN A 691 -14.36 3.83 -5.56
C GLN A 691 -15.14 2.98 -4.54
N GLY A 692 -16.10 2.19 -5.02
CA GLY A 692 -17.03 1.45 -4.14
C GLY A 692 -17.89 2.35 -3.24
N SER A 693 -17.95 3.66 -3.51
CA SER A 693 -18.71 4.66 -2.74
C SER A 693 -19.77 5.35 -3.59
N GLU A 694 -20.80 5.92 -2.97
CA GLU A 694 -21.84 6.69 -3.64
C GLU A 694 -22.38 7.72 -2.65
N PHE A 695 -22.68 8.93 -3.12
CA PHE A 695 -23.07 10.07 -2.29
C PHE A 695 -24.31 10.77 -2.87
N PRO A 696 -25.24 11.27 -2.04
CA PRO A 696 -26.38 12.06 -2.51
C PRO A 696 -25.97 13.20 -3.44
N ILE A 697 -24.99 14.00 -3.03
CA ILE A 697 -24.50 15.15 -3.78
C ILE A 697 -23.00 15.02 -4.03
N VAL A 698 -22.59 15.07 -5.30
CA VAL A 698 -21.17 15.12 -5.70
C VAL A 698 -20.85 16.46 -6.32
N ILE A 699 -19.81 17.12 -5.80
CA ILE A 699 -19.21 18.32 -6.39
C ILE A 699 -17.88 17.92 -7.02
N LEU A 700 -17.74 18.13 -8.33
CA LEU A 700 -16.59 17.70 -9.11
C LEU A 700 -15.94 18.90 -9.80
N PRO A 701 -14.84 19.43 -9.25
CA PRO A 701 -14.02 20.43 -9.93
C PRO A 701 -13.28 19.84 -11.14
N ILE A 702 -13.32 20.51 -12.28
CA ILE A 702 -12.62 20.11 -13.52
C ILE A 702 -11.92 21.31 -14.11
N VAL A 703 -10.61 21.41 -13.91
CA VAL A 703 -9.79 22.55 -14.35
C VAL A 703 -8.52 22.10 -15.05
N LYS A 704 -7.92 22.98 -15.85
CA LYS A 704 -6.69 22.65 -16.60
C LYS A 704 -5.51 22.26 -15.71
N GLY A 705 -5.47 22.74 -14.47
CA GLY A 705 -4.48 22.30 -13.47
C GLY A 705 -4.47 20.78 -13.23
N TYR A 706 -5.56 20.07 -13.57
CA TYR A 706 -5.68 18.62 -13.44
C TYR A 706 -5.30 17.85 -14.72
N TYR A 707 -4.85 18.52 -15.78
CA TYR A 707 -4.69 17.94 -17.12
C TYR A 707 -3.92 16.61 -17.16
N ARG A 708 -2.93 16.41 -16.27
CA ARG A 708 -2.18 15.16 -16.18
C ARG A 708 -3.05 13.96 -15.77
N MET A 709 -4.05 14.19 -14.91
CA MET A 709 -4.93 13.14 -14.38
C MET A 709 -6.30 13.09 -15.07
N LEU A 710 -6.72 14.15 -15.76
CA LEU A 710 -8.00 14.16 -16.48
C LEU A 710 -7.99 13.13 -17.62
N ARG A 711 -8.70 12.04 -17.36
CA ARG A 711 -8.92 10.90 -18.26
C ARG A 711 -10.40 10.54 -18.25
N ARG A 712 -10.86 9.88 -19.31
CA ARG A 712 -12.26 9.45 -19.45
C ARG A 712 -12.74 8.63 -18.25
N ASN A 713 -12.04 7.55 -17.90
CA ASN A 713 -12.44 6.65 -16.81
C ASN A 713 -12.44 7.34 -15.44
N LEU A 714 -11.54 8.29 -15.21
CA LEU A 714 -11.50 9.09 -13.99
C LEU A 714 -12.78 9.94 -13.86
N ILE A 715 -13.14 10.65 -14.93
CA ILE A 715 -14.33 11.51 -14.95
C ILE A 715 -15.60 10.65 -14.86
N TYR A 716 -15.66 9.56 -15.63
CA TYR A 716 -16.75 8.57 -15.55
C TYR A 716 -16.92 8.04 -14.11
N THR A 717 -15.84 7.61 -13.48
CA THR A 717 -15.88 7.11 -12.10
C THR A 717 -16.39 8.18 -11.14
N ALA A 718 -15.93 9.43 -11.26
CA ALA A 718 -16.38 10.53 -10.40
C ALA A 718 -17.87 10.88 -10.59
N VAL A 719 -18.33 10.97 -11.84
CA VAL A 719 -19.74 11.24 -12.20
C VAL A 719 -20.66 10.17 -11.61
N THR A 720 -20.25 8.91 -11.68
CA THR A 720 -21.05 7.77 -11.25
C THR A 720 -21.12 7.61 -9.74
N ARG A 721 -20.29 8.33 -8.96
CA ARG A 721 -20.42 8.38 -7.50
C ARG A 721 -21.65 9.19 -7.05
N SER A 722 -22.24 10.02 -7.92
CA SER A 722 -23.38 10.87 -7.59
C SER A 722 -24.69 10.08 -7.61
N LYS A 723 -25.49 10.13 -6.54
CA LYS A 723 -26.84 9.53 -6.47
C LYS A 723 -27.92 10.46 -6.99
N ASP A 724 -28.02 11.65 -6.42
CA ASP A 724 -29.16 12.53 -6.60
C ASP A 724 -28.80 13.81 -7.34
N TYR A 725 -27.63 14.41 -7.04
CA TYR A 725 -27.21 15.68 -7.64
C TYR A 725 -25.72 15.73 -7.98
N LEU A 726 -25.42 15.95 -9.26
CA LEU A 726 -24.07 16.18 -9.76
C LEU A 726 -23.82 17.66 -10.03
N ILE A 727 -22.75 18.20 -9.45
CA ILE A 727 -22.36 19.59 -9.59
C ILE A 727 -20.94 19.65 -10.15
N LEU A 728 -20.83 19.99 -11.42
CA LEU A 728 -19.56 20.22 -12.10
C LEU A 728 -19.15 21.68 -11.91
N CYS A 729 -17.87 21.95 -11.65
CA CYS A 729 -17.39 23.33 -11.66
C CYS A 729 -15.99 23.45 -12.27
N GLY A 730 -15.79 24.41 -13.17
CA GLY A 730 -14.48 24.65 -13.77
C GLY A 730 -14.53 25.04 -15.23
N GLU A 731 -13.62 24.49 -16.03
CA GLU A 731 -13.41 24.84 -17.42
C GLU A 731 -13.97 23.77 -18.35
N GLU A 732 -14.91 24.14 -19.22
CA GLU A 732 -15.52 23.23 -20.20
C GLU A 732 -14.48 22.55 -21.11
N GLU A 733 -13.45 23.30 -21.53
CA GLU A 733 -12.34 22.77 -22.33
C GLU A 733 -11.51 21.70 -21.59
N ALA A 734 -11.40 21.80 -20.26
CA ALA A 734 -10.73 20.78 -19.46
C ALA A 734 -11.57 19.49 -19.42
N LEU A 735 -12.90 19.61 -19.29
CA LEU A 735 -13.82 18.48 -19.41
C LEU A 735 -13.75 17.85 -20.80
N LYS A 736 -13.80 18.65 -21.88
CA LYS A 736 -13.64 18.19 -23.27
C LYS A 736 -12.36 17.42 -23.49
N SER A 737 -11.23 18.00 -23.08
CA SER A 737 -9.96 17.32 -23.20
C SER A 737 -9.90 16.04 -22.38
N GLY A 738 -10.51 15.99 -21.19
CA GLY A 738 -10.50 14.80 -20.35
C GLY A 738 -11.35 13.65 -20.92
N VAL A 739 -12.50 13.96 -21.52
CA VAL A 739 -13.42 12.98 -22.11
C VAL A 739 -12.90 12.45 -23.46
N SER A 740 -12.36 13.34 -24.29
CA SER A 740 -11.81 12.97 -25.61
C SER A 740 -10.53 12.15 -25.49
N ARG A 741 -9.76 12.36 -24.42
CA ARG A 741 -8.55 11.60 -24.12
C ARG A 741 -8.93 10.17 -23.72
N GLN A 742 -8.91 9.29 -24.70
CA GLN A 742 -8.83 7.85 -24.47
C GLN A 742 -7.57 7.53 -23.66
N ASP A 743 -7.49 6.32 -23.11
CA ASP A 743 -6.25 5.79 -22.56
C ASP A 743 -5.19 5.73 -23.66
N GLU A 744 -4.48 6.84 -23.89
CA GLU A 744 -3.17 6.87 -24.56
C GLU A 744 -2.12 6.11 -23.75
N GLY A 745 -2.47 5.62 -22.56
CA GLY A 745 -1.72 4.65 -21.77
C GLY A 745 -2.49 3.34 -21.65
N LEU A 746 -2.79 2.66 -22.77
CA LEU A 746 -3.09 1.24 -22.74
C LEU A 746 -2.03 0.57 -21.88
N ARG A 747 -2.44 0.03 -20.73
CA ARG A 747 -1.53 -0.76 -19.91
C ARG A 747 -0.96 -1.86 -20.80
N GLN A 748 0.36 -1.95 -20.82
CA GLN A 748 1.06 -2.95 -21.59
C GLN A 748 0.87 -4.29 -20.89
N THR A 749 -0.03 -5.13 -21.39
CA THR A 749 -0.35 -6.47 -20.86
C THR A 749 -0.38 -7.49 -22.01
N THR A 750 -0.07 -8.75 -21.72
CA THR A 750 -0.25 -9.87 -22.67
C THR A 750 -1.30 -10.87 -22.21
N LEU A 751 -2.03 -10.58 -21.14
CA LEU A 751 -3.11 -11.42 -20.63
C LEU A 751 -4.18 -11.71 -21.70
N THR A 752 -4.61 -10.72 -22.49
CA THR A 752 -5.61 -10.94 -23.56
C THR A 752 -5.12 -11.99 -24.59
N SER A 753 -3.87 -11.85 -25.07
CA SER A 753 -3.32 -12.77 -26.07
C SER A 753 -3.10 -14.17 -25.49
N LYS A 754 -2.57 -14.25 -24.26
CA LYS A 754 -2.35 -15.51 -23.55
C LYS A 754 -3.67 -16.27 -23.31
N LEU A 755 -4.76 -15.57 -22.98
CA LEU A 755 -6.10 -16.16 -22.87
C LEU A 755 -6.58 -16.69 -24.22
N ILE A 756 -6.44 -15.91 -25.30
CA ILE A 756 -6.90 -16.32 -26.63
C ILE A 756 -6.16 -17.58 -27.11
N GLU A 757 -4.83 -17.61 -26.92
CA GLU A 757 -3.96 -18.74 -27.27
C GLU A 757 -4.33 -19.99 -26.46
N ARG A 758 -4.35 -19.90 -25.13
CA ARG A 758 -4.54 -21.06 -24.25
C ARG A 758 -5.94 -21.67 -24.31
N PHE A 759 -6.98 -20.85 -24.53
CA PHE A 759 -8.35 -21.31 -24.80
C PHE A 759 -8.61 -21.61 -26.29
N GLY A 760 -7.65 -21.30 -27.17
CA GLY A 760 -7.68 -21.60 -28.60
C GLY A 760 -7.03 -22.93 -28.96
N GLU A 761 -6.07 -23.38 -28.14
CA GLU A 761 -5.52 -24.74 -28.15
C GLU A 761 -6.64 -25.76 -27.85
N LYS A 762 -7.28 -26.28 -28.91
CA LYS A 762 -8.00 -27.56 -28.83
C LYS A 762 -6.96 -28.68 -28.80
N ASP A 763 -7.06 -29.59 -27.84
CA ASP A 763 -6.51 -30.95 -27.77
C ASP A 763 -5.56 -31.34 -28.93
N VAL A 764 -4.33 -30.84 -28.89
CA VAL A 764 -3.21 -31.42 -29.62
C VAL A 764 -2.07 -31.45 -28.61
N ASP A 765 -1.95 -32.59 -27.92
CA ASP A 765 -0.75 -33.16 -27.29
C ASP A 765 -1.07 -33.83 -25.94
N GLU A 766 -1.84 -34.92 -26.00
CA GLU A 766 -1.81 -36.01 -25.01
C GLU A 766 -0.61 -36.96 -25.24
N VAL A 767 0.45 -36.50 -25.91
CA VAL A 767 1.65 -37.29 -26.19
C VAL A 767 2.87 -36.43 -25.97
N ASN A 768 3.29 -36.27 -24.70
CA ASN A 768 4.70 -36.17 -24.24
C ASN A 768 4.80 -35.78 -22.74
N GLU A 769 3.96 -36.34 -21.86
CA GLU A 769 4.13 -36.23 -20.39
C GLU A 769 5.15 -37.23 -19.84
N GLU A 770 6.38 -37.27 -20.38
CA GLU A 770 7.45 -38.10 -19.80
C GLU A 770 8.75 -37.36 -19.45
N ASN A 771 8.82 -36.01 -19.52
CA ASN A 771 10.08 -35.29 -19.21
C ASN A 771 9.95 -34.01 -18.37
N MET A 772 8.97 -33.90 -17.48
CA MET A 772 8.90 -32.78 -16.50
C MET A 772 8.79 -33.22 -15.03
N GLU A 773 9.23 -34.43 -14.68
CA GLU A 773 9.56 -34.76 -13.30
C GLU A 773 11.03 -34.43 -13.04
N THR A 774 11.31 -33.19 -12.65
CA THR A 774 12.34 -32.80 -11.66
C THR A 774 12.57 -31.29 -11.77
N LEU A 775 11.89 -30.51 -10.96
CA LEU A 775 12.36 -29.23 -10.42
C LEU A 775 11.36 -28.83 -9.33
N SER A 776 11.84 -28.82 -8.09
CA SER A 776 11.03 -28.47 -6.92
C SER A 776 11.14 -26.95 -6.69
N PRO A 777 10.08 -26.27 -6.21
CA PRO A 777 10.11 -24.83 -5.91
C PRO A 777 11.18 -24.41 -4.88
N TYR A 778 11.82 -25.37 -4.20
CA TYR A 778 12.90 -25.15 -3.25
C TYR A 778 14.29 -24.95 -3.89
N ASP A 779 14.42 -25.07 -5.21
CA ASP A 779 15.70 -24.89 -5.90
C ASP A 779 16.04 -23.40 -6.20
N PHE A 780 15.18 -22.47 -5.79
CA PHE A 780 15.35 -21.01 -5.99
C PHE A 780 15.28 -20.17 -4.70
N MET A 781 15.53 -20.77 -3.53
CA MET A 781 15.77 -20.02 -2.27
C MET A 781 17.26 -19.74 -2.05
#